data_AF-A0A932JR45-F1
#
_entry.id   AF-A0A932JR45-F1
#
_cell.length_a   1.000
_cell.length_b   1.000
_cell.length_c   1.000
_cell.angle_alpha   90.00
_cell.angle_beta   90.00
_cell.angle_gamma   90.00
#
_symmetry.space_group_name_H-M   'P 1'
#
loop_
_entity.id
_entity.type
_entity.pdbx_description
1 polymer ?
#
loop_
_entity_poly.entity_id
_entity_poly.type
_entity_poly.pdbx_seq_one_letter_code
_entity_poly.pdbx_strand_id
1 'polypeptide(L)'
;YARLVEADRESARRLDGHGNAIAQAFHHAILPLARPRDRATEIRWGLADFRKRFGREAEGLWLPECAADDATLGAVADEGVKFVILEPHQADAVRPLAGGSWKPAAEALQTGAPYQWSDGARRLAVFFYDGPLSRLVAFERAMSDSRAFAARVAERRTEGLALLATDGESYGHHESFAEMGLAHFLRYALDEAGITPVNLGWYLARHPPRHEVRLRAGGTSWSCAHGVERWRSACGCGAAEGAPNLGWRAPLRAALEGLRDRLDGLYEREARGLLADPWAARDAYVAVVLDRSPESVAAFLGVHAPQAAGGGPARDRALALLEMQRHALMMFTSCGWFFDEISRLEPVQILLYAARAIELARTFGADLEPELVAALAAAPSNDPAQRDGAGVWERLVKPQVVTPDLVAAHYAVSLLFEDQPPSTIHHHGVVSQRLTRRVEGSVTVIAGRAVFSDGGTGASWMRTYFAAVLPGQRVQAFVCASDLPDDRFEALLAAASGASEIPLPPGRAFRLRDLRPDEREKVLTLVLKRRLARWEAAGRDQLEDAISLTEQFHGLSLPLPPGLGEETRLFLAHALADAARRFSGEGYGALEALKAVVSRARSAGLDIPSARAEEPFARGVERLLDGLENGSADAALADLAQVAEAAEIVGLKDWRPAAQVRAFRWLKKHGRDSPAARLVGELLGLKL
;
A
#
# COMPACT_ATOMS: atom_id res chain seq x y z
N TYR A 1 -9.52 -7.16 -2.13
CA TYR A 1 -9.28 -7.53 -3.53
C TYR A 1 -10.28 -8.56 -4.07
N ALA A 2 -10.33 -9.81 -3.57
CA ALA A 2 -11.24 -10.85 -4.11
C ALA A 2 -12.71 -10.41 -4.23
N ARG A 3 -13.21 -9.61 -3.28
CA ARG A 3 -14.56 -9.01 -3.34
C ARG A 3 -14.78 -8.10 -4.56
N LEU A 4 -13.77 -7.37 -5.03
CA LEU A 4 -13.86 -6.52 -6.23
C LEU A 4 -13.99 -7.36 -7.50
N VAL A 5 -13.23 -8.47 -7.59
CA VAL A 5 -13.32 -9.40 -8.72
C VAL A 5 -14.68 -10.10 -8.76
N GLU A 6 -15.20 -10.53 -7.60
CA GLU A 6 -16.55 -11.12 -7.57
C GLU A 6 -17.62 -10.09 -7.90
N ALA A 7 -17.52 -8.85 -7.42
CA ALA A 7 -18.46 -7.79 -7.77
C ALA A 7 -18.49 -7.49 -9.29
N ASP A 8 -17.35 -7.56 -9.98
CA ASP A 8 -17.30 -7.45 -11.44
C ASP A 8 -18.06 -8.60 -12.12
N ARG A 9 -17.87 -9.84 -11.65
CA ARG A 9 -18.57 -11.03 -12.17
C ARG A 9 -20.07 -10.99 -11.91
N GLU A 10 -20.49 -10.58 -10.72
CA GLU A 10 -21.90 -10.39 -10.38
C GLU A 10 -22.54 -9.32 -11.28
N SER A 11 -21.81 -8.22 -11.53
CA SER A 11 -22.28 -7.19 -12.46
C SER A 11 -22.41 -7.72 -13.88
N ALA A 12 -21.40 -8.47 -14.38
CA ALA A 12 -21.46 -9.09 -15.70
C ALA A 12 -22.64 -10.06 -15.84
N ARG A 13 -22.95 -10.86 -14.81
CA ARG A 13 -24.15 -11.73 -14.82
C ARG A 13 -25.45 -10.92 -14.87
N ARG A 14 -25.51 -9.79 -14.16
CA ARG A 14 -26.69 -8.92 -14.09
C ARG A 14 -26.89 -8.07 -15.35
N LEU A 15 -25.80 -7.71 -16.03
CA LEU A 15 -25.78 -6.75 -17.12
C LEU A 15 -25.24 -7.39 -18.42
N ASP A 16 -25.78 -8.53 -18.82
CA ASP A 16 -25.58 -9.17 -20.13
C ASP A 16 -24.10 -9.36 -20.56
N GLY A 17 -23.24 -9.71 -19.61
CA GLY A 17 -21.81 -9.93 -19.83
C GLY A 17 -20.93 -8.70 -19.61
N HIS A 18 -21.50 -7.54 -19.30
CA HIS A 18 -20.77 -6.30 -19.03
C HIS A 18 -20.44 -6.14 -17.56
N GLY A 19 -19.16 -6.20 -17.20
CA GLY A 19 -18.71 -6.01 -15.81
C GLY A 19 -18.50 -4.53 -15.44
N ASN A 20 -18.44 -4.23 -14.14
CA ASN A 20 -18.25 -2.86 -13.64
C ASN A 20 -16.80 -2.37 -13.73
N ALA A 21 -15.83 -3.28 -13.73
CA ALA A 21 -14.42 -2.92 -13.76
C ALA A 21 -13.99 -2.46 -15.16
N ILE A 22 -13.12 -1.45 -15.19
CA ILE A 22 -12.43 -0.96 -16.38
C ILE A 22 -10.92 -1.06 -16.18
N ALA A 23 -10.16 -1.13 -17.27
CA ALA A 23 -8.70 -1.08 -17.20
C ALA A 23 -8.23 0.36 -16.92
N GLN A 24 -6.96 0.51 -16.55
CA GLN A 24 -6.28 1.80 -16.47
C GLN A 24 -4.88 1.67 -17.10
N ALA A 25 -4.31 2.76 -17.60
CA ALA A 25 -2.91 2.75 -18.02
C ALA A 25 -1.98 2.40 -16.84
N PHE A 26 -1.01 1.50 -17.07
CA PHE A 26 -0.45 0.66 -16.02
C PHE A 26 0.26 1.40 -14.87
N HIS A 27 1.11 2.38 -15.17
CA HIS A 27 1.85 3.16 -14.16
C HIS A 27 1.22 4.53 -13.91
N HIS A 28 -0.02 4.77 -14.34
CA HIS A 28 -0.70 6.06 -14.19
C HIS A 28 0.10 7.25 -14.79
N ALA A 29 0.73 7.03 -15.95
CA ALA A 29 1.46 8.08 -16.67
C ALA A 29 0.53 8.98 -17.50
N ILE A 30 0.88 10.26 -17.66
CA ILE A 30 0.14 11.20 -18.50
C ILE A 30 0.40 10.86 -19.98
N LEU A 31 -0.50 10.10 -20.59
CA LEU A 31 -0.32 9.53 -21.92
C LEU A 31 -0.08 10.56 -23.04
N PRO A 32 -0.71 11.75 -23.05
CA PRO A 32 -0.40 12.79 -24.05
C PRO A 32 1.05 13.30 -23.97
N LEU A 33 1.74 13.14 -22.84
CA LEU A 33 3.14 13.52 -22.65
C LEU A 33 4.11 12.34 -22.87
N ALA A 34 3.60 11.12 -23.05
CA ALA A 34 4.42 9.95 -23.30
C ALA A 34 4.80 9.84 -24.77
N ARG A 35 5.99 9.30 -25.06
CA ARG A 35 6.36 8.95 -26.45
C ARG A 35 5.40 7.88 -26.98
N PRO A 36 5.17 7.79 -28.30
CA PRO A 36 4.22 6.85 -28.88
C PRO A 36 4.41 5.40 -28.43
N ARG A 37 5.67 4.94 -28.31
CA ARG A 37 6.01 3.60 -27.83
C ARG A 37 5.65 3.41 -26.36
N ASP A 38 6.06 4.34 -25.50
CA ASP A 38 5.79 4.27 -24.05
C ASP A 38 4.28 4.28 -23.80
N ARG A 39 3.54 5.15 -24.51
CA ARG A 39 2.08 5.20 -24.46
C ARG A 39 1.43 3.87 -24.83
N ALA A 40 1.86 3.25 -25.93
CA ALA A 40 1.32 1.96 -26.35
C ALA A 40 1.55 0.87 -25.29
N THR A 41 2.74 0.84 -24.70
CA THR A 41 3.07 -0.12 -23.64
C THR A 41 2.26 0.11 -22.37
N GLU A 42 2.09 1.36 -21.92
CA GLU A 42 1.27 1.70 -20.75
C GLU A 42 -0.18 1.21 -20.91
N ILE A 43 -0.74 1.36 -22.12
CA ILE A 43 -2.08 0.86 -22.46
C ILE A 43 -2.09 -0.67 -22.46
N ARG A 44 -1.18 -1.32 -23.21
CA ARG A 44 -1.10 -2.79 -23.32
C ARG A 44 -0.90 -3.46 -21.96
N TRP A 45 -0.03 -2.91 -21.13
CA TRP A 45 0.24 -3.42 -19.80
C TRP A 45 -1.00 -3.29 -18.90
N GLY A 46 -1.70 -2.15 -18.97
CA GLY A 46 -2.96 -1.93 -18.26
C GLY A 46 -4.05 -2.92 -18.64
N LEU A 47 -4.19 -3.20 -19.94
CA LEU A 47 -5.14 -4.19 -20.46
C LEU A 47 -4.75 -5.62 -20.06
N ALA A 48 -3.46 -5.95 -20.08
CA ALA A 48 -2.97 -7.26 -19.63
C ALA A 48 -3.19 -7.49 -18.12
N ASP A 49 -2.93 -6.47 -17.30
CA ASP A 49 -3.23 -6.49 -15.86
C ASP A 49 -4.72 -6.73 -15.61
N PHE A 50 -5.58 -5.97 -16.30
CA PHE A 50 -7.02 -6.14 -16.23
C PHE A 50 -7.43 -7.58 -16.57
N ARG A 51 -6.96 -8.10 -17.71
CA ARG A 51 -7.29 -9.45 -18.16
C ARG A 51 -6.88 -10.49 -17.13
N LYS A 52 -5.68 -10.37 -16.55
CA LYS A 52 -5.21 -11.29 -15.51
C LYS A 52 -6.08 -11.24 -14.25
N ARG A 53 -6.47 -10.04 -13.83
CA ARG A 53 -7.21 -9.82 -12.58
C ARG A 53 -8.68 -10.21 -12.67
N PHE A 54 -9.33 -9.90 -13.79
CA PHE A 54 -10.78 -10.05 -13.95
C PHE A 54 -11.17 -11.25 -14.85
N GLY A 55 -10.23 -11.80 -15.62
CA GLY A 55 -10.47 -12.97 -16.47
C GLY A 55 -11.33 -12.69 -17.70
N ARG A 56 -11.43 -11.43 -18.14
CA ARG A 56 -12.15 -10.97 -19.34
C ARG A 56 -11.42 -9.79 -19.98
N GLU A 57 -11.78 -9.44 -21.21
CA GLU A 57 -11.31 -8.22 -21.85
C GLU A 57 -11.93 -6.97 -21.21
N ALA A 58 -11.13 -5.89 -21.14
CA ALA A 58 -11.61 -4.60 -20.69
C ALA A 58 -12.44 -3.93 -21.79
N GLU A 59 -13.59 -3.38 -21.43
CA GLU A 59 -14.42 -2.62 -22.37
C GLU A 59 -14.09 -1.12 -22.36
N GLY A 60 -13.61 -0.63 -21.21
CA GLY A 60 -13.21 0.76 -21.03
C GLY A 60 -11.79 0.87 -20.49
N LEU A 61 -11.18 2.03 -20.75
CA LEU A 61 -9.88 2.40 -20.20
C LEU A 61 -10.00 3.75 -19.48
N TRP A 62 -9.67 3.77 -18.19
CA TRP A 62 -9.44 4.99 -17.44
C TRP A 62 -8.08 5.58 -17.83
N LEU A 63 -8.12 6.77 -18.43
CA LEU A 63 -6.91 7.53 -18.75
C LEU A 63 -6.45 8.23 -17.47
N PRO A 64 -5.16 8.13 -17.09
CA PRO A 64 -4.64 8.84 -15.93
C PRO A 64 -4.97 10.33 -16.01
N GLU A 65 -5.65 10.85 -14.99
CA GLU A 65 -6.11 12.24 -14.92
C GLU A 65 -7.09 12.63 -16.04
N CYS A 66 -7.82 11.65 -16.60
CA CYS A 66 -8.58 11.78 -17.84
C CYS A 66 -7.76 12.43 -18.97
N ALA A 67 -6.43 12.29 -18.94
CA ALA A 67 -5.57 13.06 -19.83
C ALA A 67 -5.62 12.49 -21.26
N ALA A 68 -6.03 13.32 -22.22
CA ALA A 68 -6.32 12.85 -23.58
C ALA A 68 -5.94 13.87 -24.67
N ASP A 69 -5.47 13.33 -25.78
CA ASP A 69 -5.32 13.96 -27.10
C ASP A 69 -5.70 12.95 -28.19
N ASP A 70 -5.77 13.38 -29.45
CA ASP A 70 -6.14 12.51 -30.57
C ASP A 70 -5.19 11.32 -30.73
N ALA A 71 -3.90 11.52 -30.48
CA ALA A 71 -2.90 10.47 -30.58
C ALA A 71 -3.07 9.40 -29.50
N THR A 72 -3.53 9.79 -28.30
CA THR A 72 -3.87 8.88 -27.20
C THR A 72 -5.15 8.13 -27.48
N LEU A 73 -6.21 8.81 -27.93
CA LEU A 73 -7.47 8.13 -28.28
C LEU A 73 -7.28 7.15 -29.44
N GLY A 74 -6.44 7.51 -30.42
CA GLY A 74 -6.04 6.60 -31.50
C GLY A 74 -5.33 5.35 -30.98
N ALA A 75 -4.35 5.50 -30.09
CA ALA A 75 -3.64 4.36 -29.50
C ALA A 75 -4.55 3.47 -28.64
N VAL A 76 -5.54 4.04 -27.95
CA VAL A 76 -6.55 3.28 -27.21
C VAL A 76 -7.48 2.51 -28.15
N ALA A 77 -7.90 3.13 -29.26
CA ALA A 77 -8.73 2.50 -30.26
C ALA A 77 -8.02 1.34 -30.98
N ASP A 78 -6.70 1.45 -31.21
CA ASP A 78 -5.88 0.38 -31.81
C ASP A 78 -5.87 -0.90 -30.98
N GLU A 79 -6.04 -0.78 -29.66
CA GLU A 79 -6.07 -1.91 -28.72
C GLU A 79 -7.49 -2.48 -28.50
N GLY A 80 -8.48 -2.01 -29.27
CA GLY A 80 -9.85 -2.56 -29.27
C GLY A 80 -10.72 -2.16 -28.06
N VAL A 81 -10.28 -1.16 -27.28
CA VAL A 81 -11.07 -0.60 -26.18
C VAL A 81 -12.32 0.09 -26.73
N LYS A 82 -13.48 -0.09 -26.08
CA LYS A 82 -14.76 0.43 -26.56
C LYS A 82 -15.00 1.88 -26.15
N PHE A 83 -14.58 2.27 -24.95
CA PHE A 83 -14.80 3.63 -24.46
C PHE A 83 -13.74 4.18 -23.50
N VAL A 84 -13.72 5.50 -23.37
CA VAL A 84 -13.01 6.26 -22.33
C VAL A 84 -13.97 7.24 -21.64
N ILE A 85 -13.55 7.79 -20.50
CA ILE A 85 -14.29 8.79 -19.72
C ILE A 85 -13.44 10.07 -19.69
N LEU A 86 -14.06 11.23 -19.97
CA LEU A 86 -13.43 12.55 -19.97
C LEU A 86 -14.33 13.58 -19.26
N GLU A 87 -13.80 14.78 -19.03
CA GLU A 87 -14.56 15.94 -18.54
C GLU A 87 -15.11 16.80 -19.69
N PRO A 88 -16.33 17.37 -19.58
CA PRO A 88 -16.94 18.20 -20.62
C PRO A 88 -16.05 19.30 -21.21
N HIS A 89 -15.21 19.95 -20.40
CA HIS A 89 -14.36 21.04 -20.88
C HIS A 89 -13.29 20.56 -21.86
N GLN A 90 -12.97 19.26 -21.89
CA GLN A 90 -11.97 18.68 -22.79
C GLN A 90 -12.47 18.60 -24.25
N ALA A 91 -13.79 18.65 -24.45
CA ALA A 91 -14.40 18.74 -25.77
C ALA A 91 -14.33 20.19 -26.30
N ASP A 92 -14.01 20.31 -27.59
CA ASP A 92 -14.02 21.56 -28.34
C ASP A 92 -15.39 21.78 -28.99
N ALA A 93 -15.86 20.79 -29.75
CA ALA A 93 -17.10 20.87 -30.50
C ALA A 93 -17.76 19.49 -30.67
N VAL A 94 -19.07 19.49 -30.89
CA VAL A 94 -19.88 18.30 -31.18
C VAL A 94 -20.75 18.51 -32.42
N ARG A 95 -21.11 17.43 -33.12
CA ARG A 95 -22.10 17.45 -34.21
C ARG A 95 -22.89 16.15 -34.30
N PRO A 96 -24.10 16.13 -34.91
CA PRO A 96 -24.80 14.87 -35.20
C PRO A 96 -24.01 13.98 -36.16
N LEU A 97 -24.01 12.66 -35.93
CA LEU A 97 -23.37 11.69 -36.82
C LEU A 97 -24.05 11.59 -38.19
N ALA A 98 -25.35 11.86 -38.26
CA ALA A 98 -26.11 11.90 -39.51
C ALA A 98 -25.70 13.05 -40.45
N GLY A 99 -24.81 13.93 -40.00
CA GLY A 99 -24.39 15.13 -40.73
C GLY A 99 -24.93 16.41 -40.08
N GLY A 100 -24.21 17.51 -40.27
CA GLY A 100 -24.54 18.82 -39.68
C GLY A 100 -23.29 19.67 -39.40
N SER A 101 -23.52 20.91 -38.95
CA SER A 101 -22.46 21.82 -38.54
C SER A 101 -21.93 21.46 -37.16
N TRP A 102 -20.63 21.64 -36.94
CA TRP A 102 -20.01 21.60 -35.62
C TRP A 102 -20.55 22.73 -34.75
N LYS A 103 -20.89 22.40 -33.49
CA LYS A 103 -21.31 23.37 -32.47
C LYS A 103 -20.33 23.33 -31.30
N PRO A 104 -20.03 24.47 -30.65
CA PRO A 104 -19.19 24.50 -29.47
C PRO A 104 -19.69 23.53 -28.39
N ALA A 105 -18.79 22.74 -27.80
CA ALA A 105 -19.16 21.73 -26.81
C ALA A 105 -19.78 22.37 -25.55
N ALA A 106 -19.32 23.56 -25.16
CA ALA A 106 -19.87 24.32 -24.03
C ALA A 106 -21.37 24.63 -24.17
N GLU A 107 -21.91 24.63 -25.38
CA GLU A 107 -23.32 24.92 -25.66
C GLU A 107 -24.14 23.66 -25.96
N ALA A 108 -23.52 22.63 -26.53
CA ALA A 108 -24.21 21.51 -27.16
C ALA A 108 -23.88 20.12 -26.58
N LEU A 109 -22.86 20.01 -25.72
CA LEU A 109 -22.49 18.74 -25.10
C LEU A 109 -23.42 18.41 -23.91
N GLN A 110 -23.87 17.16 -23.85
CA GLN A 110 -24.67 16.62 -22.75
C GLN A 110 -23.96 15.41 -22.14
N THR A 111 -23.81 15.37 -20.82
CA THR A 111 -23.07 14.33 -20.08
C THR A 111 -23.83 12.99 -19.97
N GLY A 112 -25.10 12.95 -20.34
CA GLY A 112 -25.95 11.75 -20.28
C GLY A 112 -25.89 10.83 -21.51
N ALA A 113 -24.98 11.08 -22.46
CA ALA A 113 -24.90 10.32 -23.71
C ALA A 113 -23.44 10.08 -24.15
N PRO A 114 -23.14 8.97 -24.84
CA PRO A 114 -21.84 8.75 -25.45
C PRO A 114 -21.69 9.52 -26.76
N TYR A 115 -20.47 9.98 -27.00
CA TYR A 115 -20.04 10.62 -28.25
C TYR A 115 -19.05 9.72 -28.97
N GLN A 116 -18.98 9.82 -30.29
CA GLN A 116 -17.97 9.15 -31.09
C GLN A 116 -16.80 10.11 -31.32
N TRP A 117 -15.61 9.72 -30.90
CA TRP A 117 -14.38 10.30 -31.43
C TRP A 117 -13.95 9.51 -32.67
N SER A 118 -13.40 10.18 -33.68
CA SER A 118 -12.82 9.54 -34.86
C SER A 118 -11.72 10.40 -35.49
N ASP A 119 -10.71 9.74 -36.04
CA ASP A 119 -9.69 10.33 -36.92
C ASP A 119 -9.85 9.90 -38.38
N GLY A 120 -11.02 9.34 -38.73
CA GLY A 120 -11.34 8.80 -40.05
C GLY A 120 -11.08 7.30 -40.20
N ALA A 121 -10.00 6.77 -39.61
CA ALA A 121 -9.68 5.34 -39.65
C ALA A 121 -10.19 4.59 -38.41
N ARG A 122 -10.09 5.24 -37.25
CA ARG A 122 -10.40 4.68 -35.94
C ARG A 122 -11.62 5.36 -35.35
N ARG A 123 -12.30 4.66 -34.45
CA ARG A 123 -13.49 5.15 -33.74
C ARG A 123 -13.43 4.69 -32.30
N LEU A 124 -13.83 5.56 -31.38
CA LEU A 124 -13.86 5.29 -29.94
C LEU A 124 -15.05 6.02 -29.31
N ALA A 125 -15.77 5.38 -28.40
CA ALA A 125 -16.80 6.07 -27.64
C ALA A 125 -16.18 6.89 -26.50
N VAL A 126 -16.69 8.09 -26.28
CA VAL A 126 -16.26 8.99 -25.22
C VAL A 126 -17.47 9.34 -24.38
N PHE A 127 -17.39 9.05 -23.08
CA PHE A 127 -18.36 9.49 -22.10
C PHE A 127 -17.85 10.72 -21.37
N PHE A 128 -18.76 11.65 -21.08
CA PHE A 128 -18.46 12.84 -20.29
C PHE A 128 -19.23 12.80 -18.98
N TYR A 129 -18.54 12.89 -17.83
CA TYR A 129 -19.21 12.88 -16.53
C TYR A 129 -19.80 14.25 -16.18
N ASP A 130 -20.79 14.28 -15.28
CA ASP A 130 -21.36 15.50 -14.73
C ASP A 130 -20.42 16.08 -13.65
N GLY A 131 -19.72 17.16 -14.02
CA GLY A 131 -18.77 17.85 -13.15
C GLY A 131 -19.40 18.35 -11.83
N PRO A 132 -20.52 19.08 -11.87
CA PRO A 132 -21.22 19.51 -10.66
C PRO A 132 -21.58 18.36 -9.71
N LEU A 133 -22.12 17.24 -10.21
CA LEU A 133 -22.42 16.07 -9.37
C LEU A 133 -21.16 15.44 -8.77
N SER A 134 -20.09 15.32 -9.56
CA SER A 134 -18.83 14.72 -9.12
C SER A 134 -18.17 15.59 -8.03
N ARG A 135 -18.27 16.91 -8.15
CA ARG A 135 -17.80 17.87 -7.12
C ARG A 135 -18.53 17.71 -5.79
N LEU A 136 -19.85 17.44 -5.81
CA LEU A 136 -20.62 17.24 -4.58
C LEU A 136 -20.05 16.10 -3.73
N VAL A 137 -19.64 15.01 -4.38
CA VAL A 137 -19.01 13.87 -3.72
C VAL A 137 -17.62 14.23 -3.22
N ALA A 138 -16.78 14.81 -4.08
CA ALA A 138 -15.37 15.05 -3.76
C ALA A 138 -15.14 16.14 -2.70
N PHE A 139 -16.00 17.17 -2.64
CA PHE A 139 -15.74 18.38 -1.85
C PHE A 139 -16.90 18.86 -0.97
N GLU A 140 -18.13 18.34 -1.15
CA GLU A 140 -19.32 18.87 -0.49
C GLU A 140 -20.06 17.81 0.33
N ARG A 141 -19.36 16.73 0.71
CA ARG A 141 -19.84 15.71 1.65
C ARG A 141 -21.17 15.07 1.26
N ALA A 142 -21.37 14.84 -0.03
CA ALA A 142 -22.63 14.28 -0.55
C ALA A 142 -23.03 12.94 0.09
N MET A 143 -22.05 12.16 0.58
CA MET A 143 -22.29 10.88 1.22
C MET A 143 -22.85 10.99 2.65
N SER A 144 -22.88 12.19 3.23
CA SER A 144 -23.50 12.42 4.55
C SER A 144 -25.03 12.27 4.54
N ASP A 145 -25.68 12.52 3.40
CA ASP A 145 -27.10 12.24 3.17
C ASP A 145 -27.32 11.66 1.77
N SER A 146 -27.25 10.33 1.69
CA SER A 146 -27.43 9.60 0.43
C SER A 146 -28.80 9.78 -0.24
N ARG A 147 -29.88 10.07 0.51
CA ARG A 147 -31.22 10.28 -0.08
C ARG A 147 -31.32 11.63 -0.75
N ALA A 148 -30.84 12.68 -0.07
CA ALA A 148 -30.73 14.00 -0.67
C ALA A 148 -29.86 13.95 -1.93
N PHE A 149 -28.75 13.21 -1.89
CA PHE A 149 -27.90 13.05 -3.05
C PHE A 149 -28.59 12.28 -4.20
N ALA A 150 -29.34 11.21 -3.92
CA ALA A 150 -30.10 10.49 -4.94
C ALA A 150 -31.13 11.37 -5.66
N ALA A 151 -31.82 12.24 -4.92
CA ALA A 151 -32.72 13.23 -5.52
C ALA A 151 -31.97 14.17 -6.48
N ARG A 152 -30.77 14.64 -6.13
CA ARG A 152 -29.92 15.46 -7.01
C ARG A 152 -29.49 14.72 -8.28
N VAL A 153 -29.17 13.43 -8.17
CA VAL A 153 -28.84 12.61 -9.34
C VAL A 153 -30.06 12.44 -10.26
N ALA A 154 -31.26 12.26 -9.69
CA ALA A 154 -32.50 12.16 -10.46
C ALA A 154 -32.78 13.45 -11.26
N GLU A 155 -32.57 14.62 -10.64
CA GLU A 155 -32.78 15.94 -11.27
C GLU A 155 -31.87 16.20 -12.48
N ARG A 156 -30.66 15.64 -12.49
CA ARG A 156 -29.61 15.96 -13.49
C ARG A 156 -29.49 14.96 -14.63
N ARG A 157 -30.38 13.97 -14.70
CA ARG A 157 -30.44 12.99 -15.79
C ARG A 157 -30.97 13.66 -17.07
N THR A 158 -30.09 13.99 -18.01
CA THR A 158 -30.44 14.73 -19.23
C THR A 158 -30.80 13.84 -20.43
N GLU A 159 -30.19 12.66 -20.56
CA GLU A 159 -30.34 11.76 -21.74
C GLU A 159 -30.40 10.27 -21.37
N GLY A 160 -30.89 9.97 -20.17
CA GLY A 160 -31.07 8.58 -19.73
C GLY A 160 -29.97 8.02 -18.83
N LEU A 161 -28.83 8.71 -18.74
CA LEU A 161 -27.71 8.39 -17.85
C LEU A 161 -27.33 9.62 -17.00
N ALA A 162 -26.94 9.39 -15.76
CA ALA A 162 -26.16 10.32 -14.95
C ALA A 162 -24.82 9.64 -14.65
N LEU A 163 -23.72 10.24 -15.12
CA LEU A 163 -22.37 9.72 -14.92
C LEU A 163 -21.61 10.62 -13.97
N LEU A 164 -20.96 10.02 -12.98
CA LEU A 164 -20.09 10.70 -12.02
C LEU A 164 -18.71 10.04 -12.09
N ALA A 165 -17.66 10.83 -11.87
CA ALA A 165 -16.29 10.33 -11.81
C ALA A 165 -15.56 10.99 -10.63
N THR A 166 -15.10 10.18 -9.69
CA THR A 166 -14.35 10.61 -8.50
C THR A 166 -13.29 9.58 -8.13
N ASP A 167 -12.25 10.02 -7.42
CA ASP A 167 -11.25 9.11 -6.86
C ASP A 167 -11.89 8.17 -5.84
N GLY A 168 -11.42 6.92 -5.79
CA GLY A 168 -11.96 5.90 -4.89
C GLY A 168 -11.72 6.25 -3.41
N GLU A 169 -10.63 6.95 -3.15
CA GLU A 169 -10.19 7.44 -1.85
C GLU A 169 -11.16 8.48 -1.25
N SER A 170 -12.07 9.06 -2.04
CA SER A 170 -13.17 9.90 -1.53
C SER A 170 -14.05 9.14 -0.53
N TYR A 171 -14.16 7.81 -0.67
CA TYR A 171 -15.01 6.98 0.17
C TYR A 171 -14.21 6.34 1.31
N GLY A 172 -14.06 7.08 2.42
CA GLY A 172 -13.49 6.60 3.68
C GLY A 172 -12.10 7.12 4.03
N HIS A 173 -11.25 7.42 3.04
CA HIS A 173 -9.92 7.99 3.30
C HIS A 173 -9.95 9.52 3.42
N HIS A 174 -10.52 10.22 2.42
CA HIS A 174 -10.66 11.67 2.45
C HIS A 174 -11.85 12.13 3.28
N GLU A 175 -12.95 11.39 3.25
CA GLU A 175 -14.11 11.62 4.12
C GLU A 175 -14.41 10.35 4.93
N SER A 176 -14.14 10.41 6.23
CA SER A 176 -14.45 9.32 7.16
C SER A 176 -15.93 8.95 7.08
N PHE A 177 -16.22 7.66 7.01
CA PHE A 177 -17.57 7.07 6.93
C PHE A 177 -18.33 7.30 5.61
N ALA A 178 -17.75 7.97 4.62
CA ALA A 178 -18.39 8.14 3.31
C ALA A 178 -18.64 6.80 2.58
N GLU A 179 -17.88 5.74 2.89
CA GLU A 179 -18.12 4.39 2.40
C GLU A 179 -19.45 3.79 2.91
N MET A 180 -19.89 4.18 4.12
CA MET A 180 -21.21 3.79 4.64
C MET A 180 -22.33 4.51 3.89
N GLY A 181 -22.12 5.80 3.61
CA GLY A 181 -23.02 6.61 2.78
C GLY A 181 -23.18 6.04 1.38
N LEU A 182 -22.06 5.67 0.74
CA LEU A 182 -22.06 5.02 -0.57
C LEU A 182 -22.82 3.68 -0.55
N ALA A 183 -22.63 2.86 0.49
CA ALA A 183 -23.33 1.60 0.64
C ALA A 183 -24.85 1.79 0.77
N HIS A 184 -25.29 2.79 1.56
CA HIS A 184 -26.71 3.14 1.66
C HIS A 184 -27.25 3.70 0.34
N PHE A 185 -26.47 4.55 -0.32
CA PHE A 185 -26.80 5.17 -1.60
C PHE A 185 -27.12 4.12 -2.68
N LEU A 186 -26.19 3.18 -2.88
CA LEU A 186 -26.31 2.13 -3.89
C LEU A 186 -27.39 1.09 -3.57
N ARG A 187 -27.64 0.81 -2.30
CA ARG A 187 -28.55 -0.26 -1.87
C ARG A 187 -30.00 0.19 -1.71
N TYR A 188 -30.23 1.44 -1.34
CA TYR A 188 -31.56 1.95 -1.00
C TYR A 188 -31.89 3.24 -1.74
N ALA A 189 -31.06 4.27 -1.59
CA ALA A 189 -31.45 5.62 -2.02
C ALA A 189 -31.67 5.75 -3.54
N LEU A 190 -30.87 5.06 -4.36
CA LEU A 190 -31.07 5.05 -5.81
C LEU A 190 -32.40 4.40 -6.21
N ASP A 191 -32.76 3.27 -5.60
CA ASP A 191 -34.02 2.56 -5.89
C ASP A 191 -35.23 3.38 -5.43
N GLU A 192 -35.16 3.99 -4.23
CA GLU A 192 -36.17 4.93 -3.72
C GLU A 192 -36.38 6.13 -4.66
N ALA A 193 -35.32 6.55 -5.37
CA ALA A 193 -35.36 7.61 -6.37
C ALA A 193 -35.70 7.12 -7.80
N GLY A 194 -36.00 5.84 -7.99
CA GLY A 194 -36.32 5.25 -9.30
C GLY A 194 -35.12 5.17 -10.26
N ILE A 195 -33.89 5.13 -9.74
CA ILE A 195 -32.65 5.08 -10.51
C ILE A 195 -32.05 3.68 -10.44
N THR A 196 -31.77 3.10 -11.60
CA THR A 196 -31.08 1.81 -11.71
C THR A 196 -29.58 2.01 -11.93
N PRO A 197 -28.70 1.53 -11.04
CA PRO A 197 -27.26 1.56 -11.26
C PRO A 197 -26.83 0.54 -12.33
N VAL A 198 -26.18 1.05 -13.38
CA VAL A 198 -25.65 0.29 -14.53
C VAL A 198 -24.18 0.64 -14.78
N ASN A 199 -23.51 -0.10 -15.67
CA ASN A 199 -22.17 0.25 -16.14
C ASN A 199 -22.17 0.76 -17.58
N LEU A 200 -21.07 1.42 -17.96
CA LEU A 200 -20.93 2.08 -19.26
C LEU A 200 -20.86 1.10 -20.44
N GLY A 201 -20.31 -0.11 -20.24
CA GLY A 201 -20.30 -1.15 -21.29
C GLY A 201 -21.72 -1.55 -21.69
N TRP A 202 -22.54 -1.87 -20.70
CA TRP A 202 -23.96 -2.21 -20.89
C TRP A 202 -24.76 -1.06 -21.49
N TYR A 203 -24.51 0.17 -21.01
CA TYR A 203 -25.18 1.35 -21.52
C TYR A 203 -24.82 1.60 -23.00
N LEU A 204 -23.53 1.56 -23.34
CA LEU A 204 -23.05 1.77 -24.71
C LEU A 204 -23.64 0.75 -25.70
N ALA A 205 -23.76 -0.52 -25.31
CA ALA A 205 -24.33 -1.56 -26.15
C ALA A 205 -25.80 -1.30 -26.54
N ARG A 206 -26.54 -0.56 -25.70
CA ARG A 206 -27.97 -0.23 -25.90
C ARG A 206 -28.20 1.16 -26.44
N HIS A 207 -27.26 2.06 -26.18
CA HIS A 207 -27.33 3.48 -26.50
C HIS A 207 -26.05 3.89 -27.26
N PRO A 208 -25.91 3.49 -28.54
CA PRO A 208 -24.72 3.84 -29.33
C PRO A 208 -24.63 5.36 -29.54
N PRO A 209 -23.42 5.91 -29.77
CA PRO A 209 -23.24 7.33 -30.02
C PRO A 209 -24.11 7.83 -31.17
N ARG A 210 -24.72 9.00 -30.98
CA ARG A 210 -25.49 9.73 -32.02
C ARG A 210 -24.80 10.99 -32.51
N HIS A 211 -23.76 11.41 -31.79
CA HIS A 211 -22.99 12.61 -32.04
C HIS A 211 -21.51 12.27 -32.13
N GLU A 212 -20.79 13.05 -32.93
CA GLU A 212 -19.34 13.06 -33.00
C GLU A 212 -18.79 14.16 -32.08
N VAL A 213 -17.61 13.96 -31.51
CA VAL A 213 -16.91 14.95 -30.68
C VAL A 213 -15.51 15.21 -31.22
N ARG A 214 -15.09 16.48 -31.15
CA ARG A 214 -13.70 16.91 -31.32
C ARG A 214 -13.14 17.32 -29.97
N LEU A 215 -11.94 16.86 -29.65
CA LEU A 215 -11.22 17.32 -28.46
C LEU A 215 -10.52 18.64 -28.73
N ARG A 216 -10.25 19.40 -27.66
CA ARG A 216 -9.35 20.54 -27.75
C ARG A 216 -7.92 20.06 -28.06
N ALA A 217 -7.20 20.85 -28.84
CA ALA A 217 -5.82 20.58 -29.19
C ALA A 217 -4.87 20.73 -27.97
N GLY A 218 -3.68 20.12 -28.06
CA GLY A 218 -2.59 20.35 -27.09
C GLY A 218 -2.56 19.42 -25.87
N GLY A 219 -3.45 18.41 -25.82
CA GLY A 219 -3.60 17.53 -24.66
C GLY A 219 -4.42 18.19 -23.56
N THR A 220 -5.45 17.49 -23.11
CA THR A 220 -6.39 17.96 -22.08
C THR A 220 -6.34 17.03 -20.86
N SER A 221 -6.87 17.46 -19.71
CA SER A 221 -7.02 16.61 -18.50
C SER A 221 -8.17 17.15 -17.63
N TRP A 222 -8.69 16.34 -16.71
CA TRP A 222 -9.76 16.77 -15.80
C TRP A 222 -9.29 17.69 -14.65
N SER A 223 -8.00 17.67 -14.33
CA SER A 223 -7.46 18.29 -13.11
C SER A 223 -6.55 19.49 -13.42
N CYS A 224 -6.46 19.92 -14.68
CA CYS A 224 -5.71 21.10 -15.08
C CYS A 224 -6.42 21.88 -16.18
N ALA A 225 -6.85 23.11 -15.87
CA ALA A 225 -7.48 24.03 -16.82
C ALA A 225 -6.56 24.42 -18.00
N HIS A 226 -5.26 24.16 -17.88
CA HIS A 226 -4.25 24.42 -18.92
C HIS A 226 -3.90 23.15 -19.70
N GLY A 227 -4.77 22.14 -19.71
CA GLY A 227 -4.56 20.90 -20.46
C GLY A 227 -3.68 19.92 -19.70
N VAL A 228 -2.49 19.59 -20.22
CA VAL A 228 -1.52 18.72 -19.52
C VAL A 228 -0.37 19.46 -18.85
N GLU A 229 -0.43 20.79 -18.81
CA GLU A 229 0.68 21.60 -18.31
C GLU A 229 1.01 21.38 -16.84
N ARG A 230 0.07 20.91 -16.01
CA ARG A 230 0.37 20.55 -14.61
C ARG A 230 1.55 19.60 -14.50
N TRP A 231 1.73 18.68 -15.46
CA TRP A 231 2.81 17.69 -15.43
C TRP A 231 4.01 18.07 -16.29
N ARG A 232 4.02 19.26 -16.90
CA ARG A 232 5.06 19.71 -17.84
C ARG A 232 5.66 21.07 -17.48
N SER A 233 4.86 22.01 -17.00
CA SER A 233 5.27 23.41 -16.79
C SER A 233 4.64 24.03 -15.53
N ALA A 234 5.02 25.28 -15.24
CA ALA A 234 4.60 26.02 -14.07
C ALA A 234 3.22 26.70 -14.26
N CYS A 235 2.18 25.93 -14.60
CA CYS A 235 0.84 26.46 -14.93
C CYS A 235 0.00 26.94 -13.73
N GLY A 236 0.60 27.06 -12.54
CA GLY A 236 -0.07 27.44 -11.29
C GLY A 236 -0.90 26.35 -10.60
N CYS A 237 -1.35 25.32 -11.34
CA CYS A 237 -2.21 24.27 -10.78
C CYS A 237 -1.46 23.42 -9.74
N GLY A 238 -2.06 23.25 -8.55
CA GLY A 238 -1.51 22.47 -7.45
C GLY A 238 -0.56 23.24 -6.52
N ALA A 239 -0.38 24.55 -6.73
CA ALA A 239 0.32 25.41 -5.78
C ALA A 239 -0.48 25.52 -4.46
N ALA A 240 0.20 25.35 -3.31
CA ALA A 240 -0.37 25.70 -2.01
C ALA A 240 -0.47 27.23 -1.87
N GLU A 241 -1.37 27.71 -0.99
CA GLU A 241 -1.44 29.13 -0.66
C GLU A 241 -0.08 29.63 -0.15
N GLY A 242 0.53 30.59 -0.86
CA GLY A 242 1.83 31.15 -0.51
C GLY A 242 3.06 30.34 -0.97
N ALA A 243 2.90 29.23 -1.70
CA ALA A 243 4.01 28.49 -2.32
C ALA A 243 4.24 28.96 -3.77
N PRO A 244 5.32 29.71 -4.08
CA PRO A 244 5.38 30.51 -5.30
C PRO A 244 5.97 29.80 -6.52
N ASN A 245 6.73 28.70 -6.38
CA ASN A 245 7.58 28.22 -7.47
C ASN A 245 7.27 26.79 -7.93
N LEU A 246 6.49 26.68 -9.02
CA LEU A 246 6.29 25.43 -9.77
C LEU A 246 7.30 25.25 -10.92
N GLY A 247 8.33 26.12 -10.98
CA GLY A 247 9.35 26.14 -12.03
C GLY A 247 10.22 24.89 -12.09
N TRP A 248 10.14 24.00 -11.09
CA TRP A 248 10.84 22.72 -11.06
C TRP A 248 10.27 21.66 -12.00
N ARG A 249 9.00 21.77 -12.38
CA ARG A 249 8.29 20.73 -13.16
C ARG A 249 8.92 20.48 -14.53
N ALA A 250 9.25 21.55 -15.25
CA ALA A 250 9.85 21.47 -16.57
C ALA A 250 11.29 20.91 -16.53
N PRO A 251 12.21 21.44 -15.68
CA PRO A 251 13.54 20.87 -15.52
C PRO A 251 13.52 19.41 -15.05
N LEU A 252 12.65 19.04 -14.11
CA LEU A 252 12.52 17.64 -13.68
C LEU A 252 12.12 16.73 -14.83
N ARG A 253 11.10 17.11 -15.61
CA ARG A 253 10.68 16.33 -16.78
C ARG A 253 11.81 16.20 -17.80
N ALA A 254 12.49 17.29 -18.12
CA ALA A 254 13.62 17.29 -19.06
C ALA A 254 14.76 16.38 -18.57
N ALA A 255 15.10 16.39 -17.28
CA ALA A 255 16.11 15.52 -16.70
C ALA A 255 15.75 14.03 -16.83
N LEU A 256 14.48 13.67 -16.55
CA LEU A 256 13.99 12.30 -16.67
C LEU A 256 13.86 11.83 -18.12
N GLU A 257 13.47 12.72 -19.04
CA GLU A 257 13.47 12.43 -20.48
C GLU A 257 14.88 12.18 -21.00
N GLY A 258 15.86 13.00 -20.59
CA GLY A 258 17.27 12.79 -20.92
C GLY A 258 17.79 11.45 -20.40
N LEU A 259 17.50 11.11 -19.14
CA LEU A 259 17.87 9.80 -18.58
C LEU A 259 17.23 8.65 -19.35
N ARG A 260 15.92 8.72 -19.62
CA ARG A 260 15.19 7.71 -20.41
C ARG A 260 15.85 7.49 -21.77
N ASP A 261 16.20 8.55 -22.48
CA ASP A 261 16.80 8.43 -23.82
C ASP A 261 18.21 7.78 -23.76
N ARG A 262 18.99 8.03 -22.70
CA ARG A 262 20.25 7.31 -22.44
C ARG A 262 20.02 5.82 -22.14
N LEU A 263 19.03 5.52 -21.29
CA LEU A 263 18.67 4.14 -20.93
C LEU A 263 18.16 3.35 -22.13
N ASP A 264 17.43 3.98 -23.05
CA ASP A 264 16.96 3.34 -24.28
C ASP A 264 18.12 3.00 -25.22
N GLY A 265 19.07 3.93 -25.41
CA GLY A 265 20.26 3.66 -26.21
C GLY A 265 21.15 2.56 -25.62
N LEU A 266 21.23 2.47 -24.29
CA LEU A 266 21.87 1.34 -23.60
C LEU A 266 21.08 0.05 -23.80
N TYR A 267 19.77 0.09 -23.62
CA TYR A 267 18.88 -1.06 -23.78
C TYR A 267 18.99 -1.69 -25.17
N GLU A 268 18.85 -0.89 -26.23
CA GLU A 268 18.93 -1.38 -27.61
C GLU A 268 20.29 -2.00 -27.94
N ARG A 269 21.37 -1.41 -27.41
CA ARG A 269 22.73 -1.90 -27.65
C ARG A 269 22.98 -3.22 -26.94
N GLU A 270 22.67 -3.31 -25.65
CA GLU A 270 22.97 -4.48 -24.82
C GLU A 270 21.98 -5.63 -25.03
N ALA A 271 20.75 -5.33 -25.47
CA ALA A 271 19.76 -6.35 -25.82
C ALA A 271 20.08 -7.04 -27.15
N ARG A 272 20.91 -6.44 -28.01
CA ARG A 272 21.27 -7.01 -29.32
C ARG A 272 21.97 -8.36 -29.15
N GLY A 273 21.39 -9.41 -29.73
CA GLY A 273 21.90 -10.77 -29.63
C GLY A 273 21.50 -11.49 -28.34
N LEU A 274 20.86 -10.80 -27.39
CA LEU A 274 20.30 -11.38 -26.17
C LEU A 274 18.78 -11.55 -26.26
N LEU A 275 18.09 -10.52 -26.75
CA LEU A 275 16.65 -10.53 -27.00
C LEU A 275 16.39 -10.66 -28.52
N ALA A 276 15.34 -11.40 -28.89
CA ALA A 276 14.94 -11.59 -30.29
C ALA A 276 14.48 -10.27 -30.92
N ASP A 277 13.61 -9.55 -30.22
CA ASP A 277 13.23 -8.16 -30.50
C ASP A 277 13.15 -7.42 -29.15
N PRO A 278 14.05 -6.46 -28.88
CA PRO A 278 14.07 -5.75 -27.60
C PRO A 278 12.76 -5.04 -27.28
N TRP A 279 12.10 -4.41 -28.25
CA TRP A 279 10.92 -3.60 -27.98
C TRP A 279 9.67 -4.47 -27.86
N ALA A 280 9.54 -5.51 -28.67
CA ALA A 280 8.48 -6.50 -28.48
C ALA A 280 8.62 -7.25 -27.15
N ALA A 281 9.86 -7.58 -26.74
CA ALA A 281 10.13 -8.19 -25.44
C ALA A 281 9.73 -7.24 -24.29
N ARG A 282 10.05 -5.95 -24.40
CA ARG A 282 9.64 -4.95 -23.40
C ARG A 282 8.11 -4.87 -23.29
N ASP A 283 7.40 -4.84 -24.41
CA ASP A 283 5.93 -4.79 -24.41
C ASP A 283 5.30 -6.04 -23.78
N ALA A 284 5.88 -7.22 -24.05
CA ALA A 284 5.41 -8.50 -23.49
C ALA A 284 5.83 -8.73 -22.03
N TYR A 285 6.78 -7.94 -21.50
CA TYR A 285 7.35 -8.15 -20.17
C TYR A 285 6.35 -8.00 -19.02
N VAL A 286 5.19 -7.37 -19.27
CA VAL A 286 4.08 -7.35 -18.31
C VAL A 286 3.68 -8.74 -17.82
N ALA A 287 3.82 -9.79 -18.64
CA ALA A 287 3.55 -11.16 -18.20
C ALA A 287 4.41 -11.55 -16.99
N VAL A 288 5.70 -11.20 -17.01
CA VAL A 288 6.63 -11.43 -15.91
C VAL A 288 6.38 -10.47 -14.74
N VAL A 289 6.08 -9.20 -15.01
CA VAL A 289 5.75 -8.22 -13.96
C VAL A 289 4.54 -8.68 -13.16
N LEU A 290 3.53 -9.20 -13.85
CA LEU A 290 2.32 -9.70 -13.23
C LEU A 290 2.52 -11.04 -12.53
N ASP A 291 3.25 -11.98 -13.16
CA ASP A 291 3.59 -13.28 -12.60
C ASP A 291 5.10 -13.55 -12.68
N ARG A 292 5.78 -13.49 -11.54
CA ARG A 292 7.21 -13.80 -11.43
C ARG A 292 7.50 -15.26 -11.09
N SER A 293 6.51 -16.15 -11.23
CA SER A 293 6.75 -17.59 -11.10
C SER A 293 7.88 -18.04 -12.03
N PRO A 294 8.71 -19.03 -11.62
CA PRO A 294 9.75 -19.60 -12.47
C PRO A 294 9.21 -20.02 -13.85
N GLU A 295 7.99 -20.54 -13.89
CA GLU A 295 7.29 -20.98 -15.10
C GLU A 295 6.99 -19.81 -16.05
N SER A 296 6.44 -18.70 -15.52
CA SER A 296 6.16 -17.50 -16.30
C SER A 296 7.44 -16.87 -16.87
N VAL A 297 8.49 -16.78 -16.05
CA VAL A 297 9.79 -16.27 -16.47
C VAL A 297 10.39 -17.15 -17.56
N ALA A 298 10.37 -18.48 -17.39
CA ALA A 298 10.89 -19.42 -18.38
C ALA A 298 10.11 -19.35 -19.71
N ALA A 299 8.78 -19.27 -19.66
CA ALA A 299 7.94 -19.12 -20.85
C ALA A 299 8.24 -17.82 -21.60
N PHE A 300 8.35 -16.70 -20.89
CA PHE A 300 8.71 -15.42 -21.48
C PHE A 300 10.09 -15.46 -22.16
N LEU A 301 11.11 -15.97 -21.46
CA LEU A 301 12.47 -16.07 -21.99
C LEU A 301 12.54 -17.04 -23.18
N GLY A 302 11.79 -18.14 -23.16
CA GLY A 302 11.73 -19.08 -24.29
C GLY A 302 11.29 -18.43 -25.60
N VAL A 303 10.44 -17.40 -25.54
CA VAL A 303 9.95 -16.67 -26.72
C VAL A 303 10.85 -15.47 -27.04
N HIS A 304 11.14 -14.63 -26.04
CA HIS A 304 11.75 -13.32 -26.26
C HIS A 304 13.27 -13.29 -26.09
N ALA A 305 13.84 -14.29 -25.41
CA ALA A 305 15.28 -14.41 -25.16
C ALA A 305 15.74 -15.88 -25.19
N PRO A 306 15.57 -16.63 -26.31
CA PRO A 306 15.86 -18.07 -26.33
C PRO A 306 17.30 -18.41 -25.91
N GLN A 307 18.25 -17.53 -26.21
CA GLN A 307 19.66 -17.65 -25.81
C GLN A 307 19.87 -17.57 -24.28
N ALA A 308 18.93 -16.96 -23.57
CA ALA A 308 18.94 -16.79 -22.11
C ALA A 308 18.02 -17.78 -21.37
N ALA A 309 17.25 -18.61 -22.10
CA ALA A 309 16.30 -19.56 -21.51
C ALA A 309 16.97 -20.64 -20.64
N GLY A 310 18.26 -20.95 -20.88
CA GLY A 310 19.06 -21.89 -20.10
C GLY A 310 19.49 -21.40 -18.70
N GLY A 311 19.13 -20.17 -18.32
CA GLY A 311 19.49 -19.58 -17.04
C GLY A 311 20.88 -18.92 -17.00
N GLY A 312 21.38 -18.71 -15.79
CA GLY A 312 22.71 -18.14 -15.56
C GLY A 312 22.86 -16.67 -16.00
N PRO A 313 24.10 -16.21 -16.28
CA PRO A 313 24.37 -14.78 -16.52
C PRO A 313 23.61 -14.15 -17.68
N ALA A 314 23.28 -14.92 -18.73
CA ALA A 314 22.52 -14.42 -19.87
C ALA A 314 21.07 -14.09 -19.46
N ARG A 315 20.43 -14.96 -18.67
CA ARG A 315 19.11 -14.70 -18.06
C ARG A 315 19.13 -13.45 -17.22
N ASP A 316 20.09 -13.36 -16.30
CA ASP A 316 20.12 -12.27 -15.34
C ASP A 316 20.35 -10.92 -16.04
N ARG A 317 21.19 -10.89 -17.09
CA ARG A 317 21.35 -9.72 -17.96
C ARG A 317 20.07 -9.36 -18.71
N ALA A 318 19.35 -10.33 -19.28
CA ALA A 318 18.12 -10.08 -20.01
C ALA A 318 17.04 -9.47 -19.10
N LEU A 319 16.87 -10.04 -17.90
CA LEU A 319 15.93 -9.53 -16.90
C LEU A 319 16.36 -8.16 -16.36
N ALA A 320 17.66 -7.92 -16.16
CA ALA A 320 18.17 -6.61 -15.75
C ALA A 320 17.86 -5.51 -16.77
N LEU A 321 18.00 -5.78 -18.07
CA LEU A 321 17.63 -4.84 -19.14
C LEU A 321 16.13 -4.53 -19.15
N LEU A 322 15.28 -5.54 -18.95
CA LEU A 322 13.83 -5.39 -18.92
C LEU A 322 13.35 -4.67 -17.64
N GLU A 323 13.94 -4.96 -16.48
CA GLU A 323 13.69 -4.19 -15.25
C GLU A 323 14.15 -2.73 -15.42
N MET A 324 15.28 -2.48 -16.08
CA MET A 324 15.77 -1.13 -16.34
C MET A 324 14.74 -0.33 -17.16
N GLN A 325 14.16 -0.95 -18.19
CA GLN A 325 13.07 -0.36 -18.99
C GLN A 325 11.75 -0.25 -18.22
N ARG A 326 11.47 -1.12 -17.25
CA ARG A 326 10.32 -0.97 -16.35
C ARG A 326 10.46 0.26 -15.45
N HIS A 327 11.63 0.45 -14.86
CA HIS A 327 11.95 1.63 -14.05
C HIS A 327 11.97 2.91 -14.91
N ALA A 328 12.54 2.80 -16.13
CA ALA A 328 12.16 3.49 -17.36
C ALA A 328 10.84 4.27 -17.34
N LEU A 329 9.77 3.48 -17.33
CA LEU A 329 8.38 3.91 -17.42
C LEU A 329 7.86 4.49 -16.11
N MET A 330 8.19 3.85 -14.98
CA MET A 330 7.70 4.26 -13.65
C MET A 330 8.14 5.67 -13.25
N MET A 331 9.26 6.18 -13.77
CA MET A 331 9.70 7.57 -13.57
C MET A 331 8.66 8.61 -14.02
N PHE A 332 7.70 8.24 -14.88
CA PHE A 332 6.69 9.14 -15.43
C PHE A 332 5.30 8.97 -14.78
N THR A 333 5.22 8.31 -13.62
CA THR A 333 4.01 8.25 -12.79
C THR A 333 3.52 9.67 -12.46
N SER A 334 2.25 9.98 -12.75
CA SER A 334 1.76 11.37 -12.75
C SER A 334 1.87 12.09 -11.40
N CYS A 335 1.75 11.37 -10.28
CA CYS A 335 1.80 11.96 -8.93
C CYS A 335 3.08 12.76 -8.68
N GLY A 336 4.19 12.40 -9.34
CA GLY A 336 5.48 13.09 -9.20
C GLY A 336 5.49 14.56 -9.65
N TRP A 337 4.43 15.04 -10.32
CA TRP A 337 4.25 16.46 -10.67
C TRP A 337 2.98 17.09 -10.11
N PHE A 338 2.15 16.36 -9.37
CA PHE A 338 0.78 16.80 -9.08
C PHE A 338 0.73 17.99 -8.11
N PHE A 339 1.62 17.99 -7.12
CA PHE A 339 1.69 18.97 -6.03
C PHE A 339 2.73 20.06 -6.29
N ASP A 340 2.98 20.88 -5.26
CA ASP A 340 3.71 22.13 -5.30
C ASP A 340 5.23 22.00 -5.18
N GLU A 341 5.73 20.88 -4.66
CA GLU A 341 7.10 20.76 -4.17
C GLU A 341 7.82 19.48 -4.63
N ILE A 342 9.04 19.63 -5.16
CA ILE A 342 9.89 18.55 -5.67
C ILE A 342 10.45 17.62 -4.57
N SER A 343 10.55 18.09 -3.33
CA SER A 343 11.05 17.30 -2.20
C SER A 343 9.97 16.46 -1.49
N ARG A 344 8.72 16.51 -1.95
CA ARG A 344 7.65 15.66 -1.42
C ARG A 344 7.89 14.19 -1.75
N LEU A 345 7.10 13.31 -1.11
CA LEU A 345 7.20 11.87 -1.31
C LEU A 345 6.97 11.46 -2.77
N GLU A 346 6.09 12.15 -3.50
CA GLU A 346 5.68 11.75 -4.85
C GLU A 346 6.81 11.97 -5.89
N PRO A 347 7.45 13.15 -5.99
CA PRO A 347 8.62 13.30 -6.85
C PRO A 347 9.84 12.50 -6.37
N VAL A 348 10.05 12.37 -5.05
CA VAL A 348 11.11 11.51 -4.51
C VAL A 348 10.93 10.05 -4.95
N GLN A 349 9.68 9.55 -5.00
CA GLN A 349 9.39 8.20 -5.47
C GLN A 349 9.74 7.97 -6.94
N ILE A 350 9.47 8.92 -7.84
CA ILE A 350 9.88 8.78 -9.24
C ILE A 350 11.40 8.87 -9.42
N LEU A 351 12.08 9.66 -8.59
CA LEU A 351 13.54 9.71 -8.56
C LEU A 351 14.15 8.42 -7.98
N LEU A 352 13.46 7.72 -7.07
CA LEU A 352 13.87 6.38 -6.63
C LEU A 352 13.77 5.34 -7.77
N TYR A 353 12.79 5.46 -8.67
CA TYR A 353 12.77 4.65 -9.89
C TYR A 353 13.94 5.00 -10.81
N ALA A 354 14.29 6.28 -10.95
CA ALA A 354 15.48 6.72 -11.69
C ALA A 354 16.77 6.13 -11.10
N ALA A 355 16.93 6.18 -9.77
CA ALA A 355 18.07 5.60 -9.07
C ALA A 355 18.21 4.09 -9.33
N ARG A 356 17.09 3.36 -9.31
CA ARG A 356 17.09 1.93 -9.62
C ARG A 356 17.41 1.64 -11.09
N ALA A 357 16.92 2.44 -12.03
CA ALA A 357 17.28 2.31 -13.44
C ALA A 357 18.79 2.55 -13.66
N ILE A 358 19.37 3.53 -12.99
CA ILE A 358 20.81 3.81 -13.04
C ILE A 358 21.62 2.69 -12.40
N GLU A 359 21.18 2.13 -11.27
CA GLU A 359 21.83 0.98 -10.65
C GLU A 359 21.90 -0.21 -11.60
N LEU A 360 20.82 -0.49 -12.32
CA LEU A 360 20.79 -1.54 -13.35
C LEU A 360 21.71 -1.19 -14.53
N ALA A 361 21.72 0.05 -14.98
CA ALA A 361 22.62 0.52 -16.05
C ALA A 361 24.11 0.34 -15.70
N ARG A 362 24.50 0.50 -14.43
CA ARG A 362 25.88 0.29 -13.96
C ARG A 362 26.35 -1.16 -14.15
N THR A 363 25.44 -2.13 -14.13
CA THR A 363 25.78 -3.54 -14.42
C THR A 363 26.23 -3.76 -15.86
N PHE A 364 25.94 -2.80 -16.75
CA PHE A 364 26.38 -2.74 -18.15
C PHE A 364 27.47 -1.67 -18.38
N GLY A 365 28.10 -1.18 -17.29
CA GLY A 365 29.20 -0.23 -17.37
C GLY A 365 28.80 1.23 -17.64
N ALA A 366 27.52 1.58 -17.48
CA ALA A 366 27.03 2.95 -17.67
C ALA A 366 26.63 3.58 -16.32
N ASP A 367 27.40 4.58 -15.86
CA ASP A 367 27.03 5.40 -14.71
C ASP A 367 26.41 6.72 -15.15
N LEU A 368 25.08 6.79 -15.12
CA LEU A 368 24.30 7.94 -15.59
C LEU A 368 23.90 8.90 -14.46
N GLU A 369 24.29 8.60 -13.22
CA GLU A 369 23.97 9.45 -12.07
C GLU A 369 24.54 10.87 -12.18
N PRO A 370 25.82 11.09 -12.55
CA PRO A 370 26.37 12.44 -12.62
C PRO A 370 25.63 13.34 -13.63
N GLU A 371 25.25 12.80 -14.80
CA GLU A 371 24.49 13.54 -15.83
C GLU A 371 23.09 13.89 -15.32
N LEU A 372 22.39 12.94 -14.68
CA LEU A 372 21.07 13.20 -14.09
C LEU A 372 21.14 14.28 -13.01
N VAL A 373 22.05 14.15 -12.05
CA VAL A 373 22.17 15.08 -10.91
C VAL A 373 22.47 16.49 -11.40
N ALA A 374 23.35 16.63 -12.40
CA ALA A 374 23.63 17.92 -13.02
C ALA A 374 22.38 18.55 -13.66
N ALA A 375 21.54 17.75 -14.34
CA ALA A 375 20.29 18.22 -14.91
C ALA A 375 19.25 18.60 -13.83
N LEU A 376 19.15 17.83 -12.74
CA LEU A 376 18.24 18.08 -11.63
C LEU A 376 18.54 19.38 -10.87
N ALA A 377 19.78 19.87 -10.90
CA ALA A 377 20.15 21.15 -10.27
C ALA A 377 19.36 22.35 -10.85
N ALA A 378 18.80 22.23 -12.06
CA ALA A 378 17.95 23.25 -12.66
C ALA A 378 16.52 23.28 -12.10
N ALA A 379 16.11 22.29 -11.29
CA ALA A 379 14.78 22.19 -10.72
C ALA A 379 14.74 22.83 -9.31
N PRO A 380 14.28 24.08 -9.13
CA PRO A 380 14.31 24.75 -7.83
C PRO A 380 13.38 24.09 -6.80
N SER A 381 13.84 23.95 -5.55
CA SER A 381 13.00 23.50 -4.43
C SER A 381 12.42 24.69 -3.69
N ASN A 382 11.15 24.60 -3.23
CA ASN A 382 10.59 25.56 -2.29
C ASN A 382 11.12 25.32 -0.86
N ASP A 383 11.64 24.13 -0.54
CA ASP A 383 12.36 23.86 0.71
C ASP A 383 13.82 24.36 0.60
N PRO A 384 14.24 25.38 1.39
CA PRO A 384 15.61 25.88 1.40
C PRO A 384 16.64 24.84 1.83
N ALA A 385 16.24 23.84 2.64
CA ALA A 385 17.13 22.76 3.03
C ALA A 385 17.52 21.90 1.81
N GLN A 386 16.63 21.77 0.82
CA GLN A 386 16.91 21.04 -0.40
C GLN A 386 17.52 21.90 -1.51
N ARG A 387 17.24 23.20 -1.57
CA ARG A 387 17.73 24.15 -2.60
C ARG A 387 17.21 23.86 -4.02
N ASP A 388 17.48 22.67 -4.56
CA ASP A 388 17.13 22.24 -5.91
C ASP A 388 16.98 20.70 -5.98
N GLY A 389 16.66 20.18 -7.17
CA GLY A 389 16.50 18.74 -7.42
C GLY A 389 17.76 17.91 -7.20
N ALA A 390 18.96 18.48 -7.37
CA ALA A 390 20.20 17.80 -7.03
C ALA A 390 20.34 17.65 -5.50
N GLY A 391 19.94 18.68 -4.76
CA GLY A 391 19.85 18.60 -3.31
C GLY A 391 18.82 17.59 -2.81
N VAL A 392 17.65 17.49 -3.46
CA VAL A 392 16.66 16.44 -3.21
C VAL A 392 17.28 15.05 -3.46
N TRP A 393 18.00 14.89 -4.56
CA TRP A 393 18.68 13.63 -4.88
C TRP A 393 19.65 13.20 -3.77
N GLU A 394 20.54 14.10 -3.34
CA GLU A 394 21.56 13.78 -2.34
C GLU A 394 20.98 13.50 -0.95
N ARG A 395 19.98 14.27 -0.52
CA ARG A 395 19.45 14.20 0.85
C ARG A 395 18.27 13.27 1.03
N LEU A 396 17.46 13.08 0.00
CA LEU A 396 16.21 12.32 0.09
C LEU A 396 16.25 11.04 -0.74
N VAL A 397 16.88 11.04 -1.92
CA VAL A 397 16.88 9.84 -2.80
C VAL A 397 18.01 8.88 -2.43
N LYS A 398 19.28 9.33 -2.46
CA LYS A 398 20.45 8.49 -2.17
C LYS A 398 20.38 7.72 -0.86
N PRO A 399 19.95 8.33 0.28
CA PRO A 399 19.90 7.61 1.54
C PRO A 399 18.89 6.46 1.58
N GLN A 400 17.93 6.46 0.64
CA GLN A 400 16.89 5.45 0.52
C GLN A 400 17.25 4.34 -0.48
N VAL A 401 18.36 4.47 -1.22
CA VAL A 401 18.82 3.43 -2.16
C VAL A 401 19.22 2.18 -1.38
N VAL A 402 18.62 1.04 -1.73
CA VAL A 402 18.86 -0.24 -1.07
C VAL A 402 20.05 -0.93 -1.71
N THR A 403 21.17 -1.02 -0.97
CA THR A 403 22.37 -1.71 -1.45
C THR A 403 22.36 -3.20 -1.08
N PRO A 404 23.12 -4.06 -1.81
CA PRO A 404 23.31 -5.46 -1.45
C PRO A 404 23.75 -5.68 0.01
N ASP A 405 24.58 -4.77 0.53
CA ASP A 405 25.07 -4.82 1.91
C ASP A 405 23.97 -4.44 2.91
N LEU A 406 23.10 -3.49 2.56
CA LEU A 406 21.94 -3.15 3.40
C LEU A 406 20.96 -4.33 3.47
N VAL A 407 20.70 -5.02 2.35
CA VAL A 407 19.87 -6.24 2.34
C VAL A 407 20.45 -7.31 3.26
N ALA A 408 21.76 -7.55 3.20
CA ALA A 408 22.45 -8.50 4.08
C ALA A 408 22.39 -8.06 5.55
N ALA A 409 22.50 -6.76 5.84
CA ALA A 409 22.38 -6.22 7.19
C ALA A 409 20.96 -6.40 7.75
N HIS A 410 19.93 -6.17 6.94
CA HIS A 410 18.53 -6.42 7.28
C HIS A 410 18.30 -7.90 7.62
N TYR A 411 18.77 -8.80 6.75
CA TYR A 411 18.69 -10.24 6.99
C TYR A 411 19.43 -10.63 8.27
N ALA A 412 20.65 -10.14 8.48
CA ALA A 412 21.40 -10.36 9.71
C ALA A 412 20.60 -9.92 10.94
N VAL A 413 20.07 -8.69 10.98
CA VAL A 413 19.30 -8.22 12.14
C VAL A 413 18.05 -9.07 12.39
N SER A 414 17.35 -9.53 11.35
CA SER A 414 16.15 -10.39 11.51
C SER A 414 16.47 -11.70 12.25
N LEU A 415 17.62 -12.31 11.96
CA LEU A 415 18.08 -13.56 12.57
C LEU A 415 18.40 -13.43 14.06
N LEU A 416 18.52 -12.22 14.61
CA LEU A 416 18.65 -12.05 16.06
C LEU A 416 17.39 -12.51 16.80
N PHE A 417 16.23 -12.38 16.16
CA PHE A 417 14.92 -12.54 16.78
C PHE A 417 14.16 -13.76 16.28
N GLU A 418 14.50 -14.25 15.10
CA GLU A 418 13.89 -15.41 14.46
C GLU A 418 14.70 -16.69 14.76
N ASP A 419 14.01 -17.81 14.99
CA ASP A 419 14.66 -19.08 15.33
C ASP A 419 15.06 -19.89 14.08
N GLN A 420 14.44 -19.61 12.94
CA GLN A 420 14.75 -20.20 11.64
C GLN A 420 15.14 -19.11 10.65
N PRO A 421 16.19 -19.31 9.83
CA PRO A 421 16.57 -18.35 8.83
C PRO A 421 15.50 -18.21 7.75
N PRO A 422 14.98 -17.00 7.48
CA PRO A 422 13.98 -16.84 6.45
C PRO A 422 14.59 -17.09 5.07
N SER A 423 13.86 -17.78 4.20
CA SER A 423 14.27 -18.03 2.81
C SER A 423 14.15 -16.80 1.91
N THR A 424 13.61 -15.69 2.44
CA THR A 424 13.43 -14.43 1.72
C THR A 424 13.59 -13.24 2.66
N ILE A 425 14.17 -12.16 2.16
CA ILE A 425 14.16 -10.84 2.81
C ILE A 425 13.68 -9.79 1.82
N HIS A 426 12.53 -9.17 2.12
CA HIS A 426 11.83 -8.29 1.18
C HIS A 426 11.51 -9.03 -0.15
N HIS A 427 12.06 -8.58 -1.28
CA HIS A 427 11.91 -9.24 -2.57
C HIS A 427 13.13 -10.09 -2.97
N HIS A 428 14.07 -10.32 -2.05
CA HIS A 428 15.28 -11.10 -2.30
C HIS A 428 15.12 -12.51 -1.76
N GLY A 429 15.51 -13.50 -2.57
CA GLY A 429 15.71 -14.87 -2.10
C GLY A 429 16.97 -14.97 -1.27
N VAL A 430 16.98 -15.83 -0.26
CA VAL A 430 18.13 -16.05 0.61
C VAL A 430 18.37 -17.53 0.81
N VAL A 431 19.58 -17.97 0.53
CA VAL A 431 20.07 -19.31 0.85
C VAL A 431 21.17 -19.18 1.89
N SER A 432 20.86 -19.51 3.14
CA SER A 432 21.86 -19.55 4.21
C SER A 432 22.79 -20.73 3.97
N GLN A 433 24.07 -20.45 3.78
CA GLN A 433 25.11 -21.49 3.70
C GLN A 433 25.62 -21.84 5.08
N ARG A 434 25.64 -20.85 5.98
CA ARG A 434 26.15 -21.00 7.34
C ARG A 434 25.49 -20.01 8.28
N LEU A 435 25.14 -20.48 9.48
CA LEU A 435 24.64 -19.64 10.56
C LEU A 435 25.12 -20.18 11.90
N THR A 436 25.72 -19.32 12.70
CA THR A 436 26.05 -19.60 14.09
C THR A 436 25.43 -18.54 14.98
N ARG A 437 24.77 -18.98 16.06
CA ARG A 437 24.17 -18.14 17.08
C ARG A 437 24.80 -18.46 18.43
N ARG A 438 25.23 -17.44 19.17
CA ARG A 438 25.72 -17.54 20.55
C ARG A 438 24.94 -16.58 21.43
N VAL A 439 24.56 -17.04 22.61
CA VAL A 439 23.84 -16.25 23.61
C VAL A 439 24.59 -16.38 24.92
N GLU A 440 25.01 -15.25 25.48
CA GLU A 440 25.71 -15.19 26.76
C GLU A 440 25.14 -14.03 27.59
N GLY A 441 24.38 -14.37 28.63
CA GLY A 441 23.65 -13.40 29.45
C GLY A 441 22.68 -12.53 28.62
N SER A 442 22.95 -11.22 28.57
CA SER A 442 22.14 -10.27 27.80
C SER A 442 22.62 -10.05 26.37
N VAL A 443 23.73 -10.67 25.99
CA VAL A 443 24.37 -10.53 24.68
C VAL A 443 23.95 -11.68 23.78
N THR A 444 23.48 -11.35 22.59
CA THR A 444 23.25 -12.34 21.53
C THR A 444 24.09 -11.95 20.34
N VAL A 445 24.91 -12.86 19.83
CA VAL A 445 25.70 -12.67 18.62
C VAL A 445 25.31 -13.72 17.60
N ILE A 446 25.15 -13.29 16.36
CA ILE A 446 24.99 -14.14 15.19
C ILE A 446 26.06 -13.82 14.19
N ALA A 447 26.55 -14.85 13.53
CA ALA A 447 27.45 -14.76 12.41
C ALA A 447 26.98 -15.73 11.33
N GLY A 448 27.01 -15.33 10.07
CA GLY A 448 26.58 -16.20 8.99
C GLY A 448 27.10 -15.80 7.62
N ARG A 449 26.93 -16.73 6.69
CA ARG A 449 27.20 -16.56 5.26
C ARG A 449 25.93 -16.96 4.50
N ALA A 450 25.48 -16.09 3.60
CA ALA A 450 24.31 -16.35 2.78
C ALA A 450 24.50 -15.86 1.34
N VAL A 451 23.88 -16.59 0.41
CA VAL A 451 23.70 -16.16 -0.97
C VAL A 451 22.34 -15.51 -1.08
N PHE A 452 22.32 -14.29 -1.58
CA PHE A 452 21.14 -13.50 -1.86
C PHE A 452 20.90 -13.50 -3.36
N SER A 453 19.64 -13.49 -3.77
CA SER A 453 19.25 -13.34 -5.17
C SER A 453 18.18 -12.27 -5.31
N ASP A 454 18.39 -11.33 -6.22
CA ASP A 454 17.40 -10.30 -6.58
C ASP A 454 16.17 -10.95 -7.23
N GLY A 455 14.98 -10.79 -6.63
CA GLY A 455 13.76 -11.40 -7.16
C GLY A 455 13.27 -10.80 -8.49
N GLY A 456 13.83 -9.66 -8.90
CA GLY A 456 13.52 -9.02 -10.18
C GLY A 456 14.36 -9.57 -11.32
N THR A 457 15.68 -9.58 -11.11
CA THR A 457 16.69 -9.87 -12.13
C THR A 457 17.25 -11.28 -12.04
N GLY A 458 17.14 -11.94 -10.88
CA GLY A 458 17.80 -13.22 -10.61
C GLY A 458 19.26 -13.11 -10.20
N ALA A 459 19.87 -11.92 -10.31
CA ALA A 459 21.28 -11.72 -9.99
C ALA A 459 21.57 -12.12 -8.53
N SER A 460 22.59 -12.95 -8.36
CA SER A 460 22.98 -13.47 -7.04
C SER A 460 24.28 -12.86 -6.54
N TRP A 461 24.36 -12.61 -5.23
CA TRP A 461 25.59 -12.21 -4.56
C TRP A 461 25.70 -12.87 -3.20
N MET A 462 26.91 -12.98 -2.68
CA MET A 462 27.18 -13.59 -1.38
C MET A 462 27.64 -12.53 -0.39
N ARG A 463 27.23 -12.66 0.87
CA ARG A 463 27.76 -11.85 1.98
C ARG A 463 28.00 -12.69 3.23
N THR A 464 29.10 -12.37 3.90
CA THR A 464 29.33 -12.73 5.28
C THR A 464 28.90 -11.57 6.17
N TYR A 465 28.15 -11.88 7.22
CA TYR A 465 27.54 -10.89 8.11
C TYR A 465 27.65 -11.31 9.57
N PHE A 466 27.61 -10.29 10.42
CA PHE A 466 27.56 -10.41 11.87
C PHE A 466 26.45 -9.50 12.38
N ALA A 467 25.76 -9.91 13.43
CA ALA A 467 24.83 -9.05 14.13
C ALA A 467 24.84 -9.37 15.62
N ALA A 468 24.57 -8.36 16.44
CA ALA A 468 24.57 -8.51 17.87
C ALA A 468 23.48 -7.66 18.54
N VAL A 469 22.91 -8.22 19.60
CA VAL A 469 22.26 -7.47 20.67
C VAL A 469 23.29 -7.29 21.77
N LEU A 470 23.77 -6.06 21.96
CA LEU A 470 24.76 -5.68 22.96
C LEU A 470 24.10 -5.23 24.28
N PRO A 471 24.87 -5.06 25.38
CA PRO A 471 24.35 -4.50 26.61
C PRO A 471 23.63 -3.16 26.38
N GLY A 472 22.53 -2.96 27.11
CA GLY A 472 21.60 -1.84 26.88
C GLY A 472 20.63 -2.04 25.72
N GLN A 473 20.48 -3.28 25.20
CA GLN A 473 19.60 -3.62 24.07
C GLN A 473 19.97 -2.88 22.77
N ARG A 474 21.26 -2.59 22.59
CA ARG A 474 21.76 -1.94 21.37
C ARG A 474 21.91 -2.99 20.28
N VAL A 475 21.18 -2.82 19.18
CA VAL A 475 21.26 -3.69 18.01
C VAL A 475 22.26 -3.11 17.01
N GLN A 476 23.19 -3.95 16.55
CA GLN A 476 24.16 -3.61 15.52
C GLN A 476 24.34 -4.78 14.57
N ALA A 477 24.51 -4.48 13.28
CA ALA A 477 24.97 -5.42 12.28
C ALA A 477 26.28 -4.95 11.66
N PHE A 478 27.03 -5.89 11.11
CA PHE A 478 28.24 -5.66 10.36
C PHE A 478 28.24 -6.58 9.14
N VAL A 479 28.45 -6.02 7.96
CA VAL A 479 28.51 -6.78 6.71
C VAL A 479 29.90 -6.62 6.13
N CYS A 480 30.54 -7.74 5.82
CA CYS A 480 31.87 -7.76 5.25
C CYS A 480 31.82 -7.34 3.78
N ALA A 481 32.82 -6.56 3.35
CA ALA A 481 32.91 -6.09 1.97
C ALA A 481 33.21 -7.22 0.98
N SER A 482 33.81 -8.31 1.46
CA SER A 482 34.13 -9.51 0.69
C SER A 482 33.86 -10.75 1.53
N ASP A 483 33.85 -11.91 0.88
CA ASP A 483 33.75 -13.16 1.59
C ASP A 483 34.99 -13.39 2.47
N LEU A 484 34.75 -13.92 3.67
CA LEU A 484 35.79 -14.23 4.63
C LEU A 484 36.17 -15.71 4.51
N PRO A 485 37.47 -16.05 4.46
CA PRO A 485 37.92 -17.43 4.63
C PRO A 485 37.41 -18.04 5.94
N ASP A 486 37.17 -19.36 5.93
CA ASP A 486 36.51 -20.06 7.05
C ASP A 486 37.30 -19.99 8.37
N ASP A 487 38.64 -20.03 8.30
CA ASP A 487 39.53 -19.86 9.46
C ASP A 487 39.38 -18.47 10.11
N ARG A 488 39.27 -17.43 9.28
CA ARG A 488 39.05 -16.04 9.73
C ARG A 488 37.64 -15.85 10.30
N PHE A 489 36.64 -16.51 9.73
CA PHE A 489 35.27 -16.50 10.25
C PHE A 489 35.21 -17.10 11.66
N GLU A 490 35.85 -18.25 11.87
CA GLU A 490 35.87 -18.92 13.18
C GLU A 490 36.62 -18.12 14.24
N ALA A 491 37.76 -17.51 13.88
CA ALA A 491 38.52 -16.66 14.78
C ALA A 491 37.70 -15.45 15.25
N LEU A 492 36.94 -14.82 14.35
CA LEU A 492 36.07 -13.68 14.68
C LEU A 492 34.92 -14.10 15.60
N LEU A 493 34.30 -15.25 15.33
CA LEU A 493 33.21 -15.77 16.17
C LEU A 493 33.69 -16.14 17.58
N ALA A 494 34.88 -16.74 17.70
CA ALA A 494 35.51 -17.03 18.97
C ALA A 494 35.81 -15.75 19.77
N ALA A 495 36.37 -14.73 19.13
CA ALA A 495 36.66 -13.43 19.75
C ALA A 495 35.39 -12.69 20.21
N ALA A 496 34.27 -12.86 19.48
CA ALA A 496 32.99 -12.22 19.81
C ALA A 496 32.34 -12.72 21.11
N SER A 497 32.84 -13.83 21.67
CA SER A 497 32.30 -14.45 22.89
C SER A 497 33.08 -14.04 24.16
N GLY A 498 33.90 -12.99 24.11
CA GLY A 498 34.66 -12.57 25.30
C GLY A 498 35.53 -11.31 25.21
N ALA A 499 35.72 -10.71 24.02
CA ALA A 499 36.59 -9.53 23.87
C ALA A 499 35.81 -8.21 23.77
N SER A 500 36.34 -7.15 24.39
CA SER A 500 35.81 -5.79 24.30
C SER A 500 36.05 -5.12 22.93
N GLU A 501 37.04 -5.59 22.16
CA GLU A 501 37.33 -5.13 20.81
C GLU A 501 37.66 -6.31 19.89
N ILE A 502 36.83 -6.52 18.87
CA ILE A 502 37.06 -7.50 17.81
C ILE A 502 37.67 -6.73 16.63
N PRO A 503 38.84 -7.12 16.10
CA PRO A 503 39.37 -6.53 14.88
C PRO A 503 38.51 -6.97 13.69
N LEU A 504 37.47 -6.17 13.41
CA LEU A 504 36.54 -6.45 12.31
C LEU A 504 37.27 -6.30 10.96
N PRO A 505 36.99 -7.19 10.00
CA PRO A 505 37.55 -7.10 8.65
C PRO A 505 36.96 -5.90 7.90
N PRO A 506 37.48 -5.54 6.70
CA PRO A 506 36.88 -4.50 5.88
C PRO A 506 35.39 -4.77 5.63
N GLY A 507 34.56 -3.77 5.86
CA GLY A 507 33.11 -3.89 5.80
C GLY A 507 32.43 -2.66 6.33
N ARG A 508 31.13 -2.77 6.54
CA ARG A 508 30.29 -1.65 6.98
C ARG A 508 29.46 -2.05 8.20
N ALA A 509 29.48 -1.19 9.21
CA ALA A 509 28.59 -1.28 10.36
C ALA A 509 27.24 -0.63 10.06
N PHE A 510 26.17 -1.28 10.48
CA PHE A 510 24.79 -0.81 10.38
C PHE A 510 24.18 -0.77 11.78
N ARG A 511 23.56 0.35 12.10
CA ARG A 511 22.79 0.57 13.32
C ARG A 511 21.30 0.57 12.98
N LEU A 512 20.44 0.59 13.98
CA LEU A 512 18.99 0.71 13.77
C LEU A 512 18.61 1.87 12.83
N ARG A 513 19.26 3.03 12.96
CA ARG A 513 19.01 4.19 12.10
C ARG A 513 19.29 3.95 10.61
N ASP A 514 20.12 2.96 10.29
CA ASP A 514 20.50 2.63 8.91
C ASP A 514 19.51 1.65 8.27
N LEU A 515 18.72 0.94 9.09
CA LEU A 515 17.65 0.06 8.60
C LEU A 515 16.48 0.90 8.07
N ARG A 516 15.60 0.30 7.27
CA ARG A 516 14.35 0.94 6.83
C ARG A 516 13.38 1.20 8.01
N PRO A 517 12.53 2.24 7.94
CA PRO A 517 11.64 2.63 9.04
C PRO A 517 10.74 1.51 9.58
N ASP A 518 10.11 0.74 8.70
CA ASP A 518 9.27 -0.42 9.01
C ASP A 518 10.04 -1.49 9.81
N GLU A 519 11.26 -1.77 9.38
CA GLU A 519 12.13 -2.75 10.03
C GLU A 519 12.67 -2.24 11.37
N ARG A 520 12.91 -0.92 11.52
CA ARG A 520 13.27 -0.32 12.83
C ARG A 520 12.19 -0.60 13.86
N GLU A 521 10.93 -0.36 13.49
CA GLU A 521 9.79 -0.56 14.37
C GLU A 521 9.62 -2.04 14.73
N LYS A 522 9.72 -2.94 13.74
CA LYS A 522 9.69 -4.39 13.96
C LYS A 522 10.77 -4.83 14.96
N VAL A 523 12.02 -4.42 14.74
CA VAL A 523 13.16 -4.81 15.59
C VAL A 523 13.00 -4.27 17.01
N LEU A 524 12.63 -2.99 17.18
CA LEU A 524 12.40 -2.40 18.49
C LEU A 524 11.26 -3.09 19.25
N THR A 525 10.18 -3.45 18.55
CA THR A 525 9.07 -4.21 19.12
C THR A 525 9.52 -5.59 19.61
N LEU A 526 10.36 -6.30 18.84
CA LEU A 526 10.90 -7.61 19.22
C LEU A 526 11.86 -7.52 20.41
N VAL A 527 12.73 -6.50 20.43
CA VAL A 527 13.61 -6.18 21.57
C VAL A 527 12.79 -5.94 22.83
N LEU A 528 11.74 -5.11 22.73
CA LEU A 528 10.83 -4.83 23.85
C LEU A 528 10.13 -6.10 24.32
N LYS A 529 9.59 -6.90 23.41
CA LYS A 529 8.91 -8.17 23.72
C LYS A 529 9.84 -9.14 24.46
N ARG A 530 11.08 -9.31 24.01
CA ARG A 530 12.07 -10.16 24.72
C ARG A 530 12.50 -9.61 26.07
N ARG A 531 12.56 -8.28 26.21
CA ARG A 531 12.84 -7.64 27.50
C ARG A 531 11.69 -7.89 28.48
N LEU A 532 10.45 -7.72 28.04
CA LEU A 532 9.26 -8.01 28.84
C LEU A 532 9.20 -9.49 29.23
N ALA A 533 9.42 -10.42 28.30
CA ALA A 533 9.42 -11.85 28.60
C ALA A 533 10.51 -12.26 29.62
N ARG A 534 11.70 -11.65 29.57
CA ARG A 534 12.76 -11.90 30.58
C ARG A 534 12.38 -11.34 31.95
N TRP A 535 11.75 -10.17 31.96
CA TRP A 535 11.25 -9.57 33.20
C TRP A 535 10.11 -10.41 33.79
N GLU A 536 9.19 -10.92 32.97
CA GLU A 536 8.16 -11.88 33.37
C GLU A 536 8.74 -13.18 33.93
N ALA A 537 9.81 -13.69 33.33
CA ALA A 537 10.45 -14.93 33.76
C ALA A 537 11.28 -14.78 35.05
N ALA A 538 11.92 -13.63 35.26
CA ALA A 538 12.81 -13.37 36.39
C ALA A 538 12.11 -12.66 37.57
N GLY A 539 10.92 -12.10 37.37
CA GLY A 539 10.33 -11.11 38.27
C GLY A 539 9.16 -11.58 39.12
N ARG A 540 8.72 -12.85 39.08
CA ARG A 540 7.54 -13.28 39.87
C ARG A 540 7.73 -13.11 41.38
N ASP A 541 8.90 -13.44 41.90
CA ASP A 541 9.15 -13.32 43.34
C ASP A 541 9.29 -11.84 43.75
N GLN A 542 9.98 -11.03 42.93
CA GLN A 542 10.10 -9.59 43.13
C GLN A 542 8.76 -8.85 43.00
N LEU A 543 7.89 -9.32 42.11
CA LEU A 543 6.52 -8.84 41.91
C LEU A 543 5.68 -9.08 43.16
N GLU A 544 5.73 -10.30 43.70
CA GLU A 544 4.99 -10.66 44.91
C GLU A 544 5.48 -9.88 46.13
N ASP A 545 6.80 -9.68 46.25
CA ASP A 545 7.39 -8.87 47.32
C ASP A 545 6.95 -7.40 47.24
N ALA A 546 6.99 -6.79 46.04
CA ALA A 546 6.60 -5.40 45.84
C ALA A 546 5.11 -5.17 46.13
N ILE A 547 4.23 -6.08 45.68
CA ILE A 547 2.79 -6.04 45.97
C ILE A 547 2.56 -6.18 47.47
N SER A 548 3.14 -7.20 48.10
CA SER A 548 2.95 -7.49 49.52
C SER A 548 3.44 -6.35 50.42
N LEU A 549 4.55 -5.70 50.05
CA LEU A 549 5.06 -4.54 50.77
C LEU A 549 4.13 -3.33 50.60
N THR A 550 3.60 -3.10 49.40
CA THR A 550 2.64 -2.02 49.13
C THR A 550 1.34 -2.22 49.92
N GLU A 551 0.83 -3.45 49.98
CA GLU A 551 -0.35 -3.83 50.79
C GLU A 551 -0.10 -3.57 52.29
N GLN A 552 1.09 -3.88 52.80
CA GLN A 552 1.46 -3.60 54.19
C GLN A 552 1.49 -2.10 54.49
N PHE A 553 2.13 -1.29 53.63
CA PHE A 553 2.14 0.17 53.80
C PHE A 553 0.73 0.75 53.76
N HIS A 554 -0.10 0.31 52.82
CA HIS A 554 -1.48 0.75 52.70
C HIS A 554 -2.33 0.34 53.92
N GLY A 555 -2.23 -0.91 54.36
CA GLY A 555 -2.95 -1.42 55.54
C GLY A 555 -2.54 -0.73 56.84
N LEU A 556 -1.29 -0.27 56.94
CA LEU A 556 -0.78 0.52 58.07
C LEU A 556 -1.06 2.02 57.95
N SER A 557 -1.75 2.48 56.90
CA SER A 557 -1.95 3.91 56.59
C SER A 557 -0.65 4.72 56.50
N LEU A 558 0.45 4.09 56.06
CA LEU A 558 1.75 4.74 55.89
C LEU A 558 1.90 5.30 54.46
N PRO A 559 2.61 6.43 54.28
CA PRO A 559 2.90 6.93 52.94
C PRO A 559 3.81 5.95 52.19
N LEU A 560 3.46 5.64 50.94
CA LEU A 560 4.27 4.78 50.10
C LEU A 560 5.64 5.43 49.81
N PRO A 561 6.75 4.68 49.92
CA PRO A 561 8.05 5.15 49.49
C PRO A 561 8.03 5.58 48.00
N PRO A 562 8.80 6.61 47.61
CA PRO A 562 8.93 7.00 46.20
C PRO A 562 9.34 5.81 45.31
N GLY A 563 8.64 5.60 44.20
CA GLY A 563 8.91 4.53 43.25
C GLY A 563 8.15 3.21 43.51
N LEU A 564 7.96 2.79 44.77
CA LEU A 564 7.32 1.50 45.09
C LEU A 564 5.89 1.40 44.53
N GLY A 565 5.08 2.44 44.69
CA GLY A 565 3.71 2.46 44.16
C GLY A 565 3.64 2.47 42.62
N GLU A 566 4.62 3.08 41.94
CA GLU A 566 4.69 3.07 40.48
C GLU A 566 5.12 1.71 39.95
N GLU A 567 6.09 1.08 40.61
CA GLU A 567 6.58 -0.26 40.32
C GLU A 567 5.44 -1.28 40.45
N THR A 568 4.77 -1.30 41.60
CA THR A 568 3.62 -2.18 41.89
C THR A 568 2.46 -1.95 40.92
N ARG A 569 2.19 -0.70 40.52
CA ARG A 569 1.14 -0.39 39.53
C ARG A 569 1.46 -0.98 38.16
N LEU A 570 2.70 -0.83 37.69
CA LEU A 570 3.12 -1.36 36.39
C LEU A 570 3.05 -2.89 36.35
N PHE A 571 3.47 -3.50 37.46
CA PHE A 571 3.40 -4.93 37.70
C PHE A 571 1.98 -5.50 37.64
N LEU A 572 1.06 -4.90 38.41
CA LEU A 572 -0.35 -5.32 38.42
C LEU A 572 -1.04 -5.09 37.06
N ALA A 573 -0.74 -3.99 36.36
CA ALA A 573 -1.26 -3.76 35.00
C ALA A 573 -0.79 -4.82 34.00
N HIS A 574 0.44 -5.32 34.17
CA HIS A 574 0.96 -6.42 33.35
C HIS A 574 0.29 -7.76 33.69
N ALA A 575 0.15 -8.09 34.97
CA ALA A 575 -0.55 -9.28 35.43
C ALA A 575 -2.01 -9.30 34.92
N LEU A 576 -2.66 -8.13 34.89
CA LEU A 576 -4.01 -7.97 34.35
C LEU A 576 -4.06 -8.28 32.84
N ALA A 577 -3.11 -7.75 32.07
CA ALA A 577 -3.02 -8.03 30.64
C ALA A 577 -2.70 -9.51 30.35
N ASP A 578 -1.91 -10.18 31.20
CA ASP A 578 -1.63 -11.61 31.08
C ASP A 578 -2.86 -12.48 31.37
N ALA A 579 -3.58 -12.17 32.46
CA ALA A 579 -4.84 -12.82 32.78
C ALA A 579 -5.88 -12.63 31.65
N ALA A 580 -5.93 -11.46 31.02
CA ALA A 580 -6.80 -11.21 29.86
C ALA A 580 -6.41 -12.06 28.64
N ARG A 581 -5.10 -12.26 28.41
CA ARG A 581 -4.61 -13.16 27.34
C ARG A 581 -4.93 -14.62 27.63
N ARG A 582 -4.82 -15.06 28.88
CA ARG A 582 -5.21 -16.43 29.28
C ARG A 582 -6.71 -16.63 29.14
N PHE A 583 -7.54 -15.66 29.54
CA PHE A 583 -8.98 -15.69 29.26
C PHE A 583 -9.26 -15.81 27.76
N SER A 584 -8.52 -15.04 26.94
CA SER A 584 -8.60 -15.17 25.49
C SER A 584 -8.22 -16.56 24.99
N GLY A 585 -7.31 -17.30 25.65
CA GLY A 585 -6.80 -18.61 25.21
C GLY A 585 -7.51 -19.84 25.80
N GLU A 586 -7.65 -19.86 27.13
CA GLU A 586 -8.12 -20.97 27.97
C GLU A 586 -9.62 -20.88 28.29
N GLY A 587 -10.26 -19.75 27.99
CA GLY A 587 -11.69 -19.53 28.18
C GLY A 587 -12.06 -19.09 29.60
N TYR A 588 -13.32 -19.34 29.98
CA TYR A 588 -13.95 -18.81 31.20
C TYR A 588 -13.15 -19.08 32.51
N GLY A 589 -12.44 -20.20 32.62
CA GLY A 589 -11.67 -20.57 33.82
C GLY A 589 -10.57 -19.56 34.24
N ALA A 590 -10.17 -18.65 33.35
CA ALA A 590 -9.18 -17.62 33.62
C ALA A 590 -9.77 -16.25 34.02
N LEU A 591 -11.10 -16.13 34.15
CA LEU A 591 -11.78 -14.88 34.55
C LEU A 591 -11.49 -14.49 36.01
N GLU A 592 -11.36 -15.48 36.89
CA GLU A 592 -11.05 -15.27 38.30
C GLU A 592 -9.65 -14.68 38.50
N ALA A 593 -8.70 -14.98 37.61
CA ALA A 593 -7.38 -14.37 37.62
C ALA A 593 -7.43 -12.86 37.36
N LEU A 594 -8.32 -12.39 36.48
CA LEU A 594 -8.53 -10.95 36.22
C LEU A 594 -9.06 -10.24 37.48
N LYS A 595 -10.08 -10.81 38.12
CA LYS A 595 -10.66 -10.27 39.37
C LYS A 595 -9.64 -10.24 40.50
N ALA A 596 -8.84 -11.32 40.64
CA ALA A 596 -7.80 -11.41 41.66
C ALA A 596 -6.76 -10.30 41.52
N VAL A 597 -6.31 -9.99 40.30
CA VAL A 597 -5.33 -8.90 40.07
C VAL A 597 -5.88 -7.54 40.51
N VAL A 598 -7.13 -7.24 40.16
CA VAL A 598 -7.78 -5.97 40.55
C VAL A 598 -8.04 -5.92 42.06
N SER A 599 -8.44 -7.03 42.66
CA SER A 599 -8.59 -7.12 44.12
C SER A 599 -7.29 -6.78 44.83
N ARG A 600 -6.16 -7.32 44.36
CA ARG A 600 -4.84 -7.01 44.92
C ARG A 600 -4.44 -5.55 44.71
N ALA A 601 -4.74 -4.98 43.54
CA ALA A 601 -4.54 -3.54 43.30
C ALA A 601 -5.30 -2.67 44.31
N ARG A 602 -6.56 -3.02 44.60
CA ARG A 602 -7.37 -2.35 45.62
C ARG A 602 -6.80 -2.53 47.02
N SER A 603 -6.37 -3.74 47.39
CA SER A 603 -5.70 -4.00 48.67
C SER A 603 -4.39 -3.22 48.84
N ALA A 604 -3.71 -2.93 47.74
CA ALA A 604 -2.51 -2.08 47.71
C ALA A 604 -2.83 -0.57 47.64
N GLY A 605 -4.10 -0.16 47.56
CA GLY A 605 -4.51 1.23 47.42
C GLY A 605 -4.13 1.85 46.08
N LEU A 606 -3.97 1.05 45.02
CA LEU A 606 -3.50 1.48 43.71
C LEU A 606 -4.61 1.37 42.65
N ASP A 607 -4.69 2.38 41.79
CA ASP A 607 -5.40 2.29 40.52
C ASP A 607 -4.46 1.79 39.41
N ILE A 608 -4.92 0.82 38.61
CA ILE A 608 -4.11 0.14 37.60
C ILE A 608 -4.66 0.36 36.18
N PRO A 609 -3.83 0.72 35.19
CA PRO A 609 -4.29 0.91 33.82
C PRO A 609 -4.83 -0.38 33.17
N SER A 610 -6.05 -0.34 32.64
CA SER A 610 -6.71 -1.48 31.97
C SER A 610 -6.44 -1.56 30.46
N ALA A 611 -5.93 -0.49 29.83
CA ALA A 611 -5.84 -0.37 28.37
C ALA A 611 -5.16 -1.55 27.64
N ARG A 612 -4.13 -2.18 28.26
CA ARG A 612 -3.43 -3.34 27.67
C ARG A 612 -4.20 -4.66 27.79
N ALA A 613 -5.20 -4.71 28.66
CA ALA A 613 -6.06 -5.87 28.87
C ALA A 613 -7.33 -5.82 28.01
N GLU A 614 -7.76 -4.64 27.54
CA GLU A 614 -8.98 -4.41 26.75
C GLU A 614 -9.05 -5.30 25.49
N GLU A 615 -8.04 -5.24 24.63
CA GLU A 615 -8.04 -5.98 23.35
C GLU A 615 -7.99 -7.51 23.54
N PRO A 616 -7.07 -8.09 24.35
CA PRO A 616 -7.11 -9.52 24.66
C PRO A 616 -8.44 -9.97 25.28
N PHE A 617 -9.00 -9.16 26.19
CA PHE A 617 -10.29 -9.46 26.81
C PHE A 617 -11.42 -9.48 25.78
N ALA A 618 -11.50 -8.46 24.91
CA ALA A 618 -12.48 -8.38 23.84
C ALA A 618 -12.44 -9.62 22.92
N ARG A 619 -11.24 -10.09 22.55
CA ARG A 619 -11.09 -11.34 21.78
C ARG A 619 -11.62 -12.57 22.51
N GLY A 620 -11.43 -12.65 23.83
CA GLY A 620 -12.02 -13.72 24.64
C GLY A 620 -13.55 -13.69 24.62
N VAL A 621 -14.14 -12.49 24.72
CA VAL A 621 -15.60 -12.30 24.60
C VAL A 621 -16.09 -12.73 23.23
N GLU A 622 -15.43 -12.32 22.15
CA GLU A 622 -15.79 -12.73 20.79
C GLU A 622 -15.83 -14.25 20.62
N ARG A 623 -14.86 -14.97 21.21
CA ARG A 623 -14.81 -16.43 21.18
C ARG A 623 -15.99 -17.05 21.92
N LEU A 624 -16.35 -16.53 23.09
CA LEU A 624 -17.53 -17.01 23.82
C LEU A 624 -18.81 -16.81 23.00
N LEU A 625 -18.89 -15.69 22.28
CA LEU A 625 -20.01 -15.39 21.38
C LEU A 625 -20.06 -16.28 20.13
N ASP A 626 -18.98 -17.02 19.77
CA ASP A 626 -19.08 -18.07 18.74
C ASP A 626 -20.10 -19.15 19.14
N GLY A 627 -20.33 -19.37 20.43
CA GLY A 627 -21.34 -20.29 20.95
C GLY A 627 -22.78 -19.89 20.60
N LEU A 628 -23.05 -18.60 20.36
CA LEU A 628 -24.36 -18.10 19.91
C LEU A 628 -24.71 -18.60 18.50
N GLU A 629 -23.70 -18.88 17.66
CA GLU A 629 -23.89 -19.34 16.29
C GLU A 629 -23.89 -20.87 16.18
N ASN A 630 -23.28 -21.57 17.14
CA ASN A 630 -23.04 -23.03 17.11
C ASN A 630 -24.01 -23.88 17.94
N GLY A 631 -25.21 -23.37 18.25
CA GLY A 631 -26.27 -24.13 18.93
C GLY A 631 -26.11 -24.27 20.45
N SER A 632 -25.22 -23.50 21.07
CA SER A 632 -25.01 -23.46 22.54
C SER A 632 -25.35 -22.08 23.12
N ALA A 633 -26.45 -21.48 22.65
CA ALA A 633 -26.79 -20.09 22.95
C ALA A 633 -26.98 -19.84 24.45
N ASP A 634 -27.63 -20.74 25.19
CA ASP A 634 -27.88 -20.54 26.63
C ASP A 634 -26.59 -20.52 27.45
N ALA A 635 -25.62 -21.39 27.12
CA ALA A 635 -24.31 -21.41 27.76
C ALA A 635 -23.51 -20.13 27.44
N ALA A 636 -23.51 -19.72 26.17
CA ALA A 636 -22.83 -18.49 25.74
C ALA A 636 -23.42 -17.23 26.39
N LEU A 637 -24.73 -17.19 26.64
CA LEU A 637 -25.41 -16.09 27.33
C LEU A 637 -25.08 -16.07 28.82
N ALA A 638 -25.02 -17.23 29.48
CA ALA A 638 -24.61 -17.34 30.87
C ALA A 638 -23.16 -16.90 31.06
N ASP A 639 -22.26 -17.29 30.16
CA ASP A 639 -20.87 -16.87 30.17
C ASP A 639 -20.74 -15.35 29.91
N LEU A 640 -21.51 -14.80 28.98
CA LEU A 640 -21.51 -13.37 28.67
C LEU A 640 -21.91 -12.52 29.88
N ALA A 641 -22.91 -12.95 30.65
CA ALA A 641 -23.34 -12.22 31.85
C ALA A 641 -22.21 -12.11 32.88
N GLN A 642 -21.50 -13.21 33.12
CA GLN A 642 -20.39 -13.25 34.07
C GLN A 642 -19.17 -12.48 33.58
N VAL A 643 -18.92 -12.50 32.27
CA VAL A 643 -17.88 -11.70 31.63
C VAL A 643 -18.19 -10.20 31.73
N ALA A 644 -19.45 -9.80 31.53
CA ALA A 644 -19.87 -8.41 31.67
C ALA A 644 -19.70 -7.91 33.10
N GLU A 645 -20.07 -8.72 34.09
CA GLU A 645 -19.83 -8.44 35.51
C GLU A 645 -18.33 -8.31 35.82
N ALA A 646 -17.52 -9.26 35.36
CA ALA A 646 -16.07 -9.20 35.56
C ALA A 646 -15.45 -7.97 34.89
N ALA A 647 -15.90 -7.61 33.69
CA ALA A 647 -15.45 -6.41 33.00
C ALA A 647 -15.79 -5.15 33.79
N GLU A 648 -16.97 -5.08 34.41
CA GLU A 648 -17.37 -3.96 35.26
C GLU A 648 -16.51 -3.88 36.54
N ILE A 649 -16.28 -5.02 37.21
CA ILE A 649 -15.41 -5.10 38.39
C ILE A 649 -13.98 -4.66 38.05
N VAL A 650 -13.48 -5.07 36.89
CA VAL A 650 -12.11 -4.79 36.43
C VAL A 650 -11.97 -3.40 35.82
N GLY A 651 -13.07 -2.79 35.39
CA GLY A 651 -13.07 -1.49 34.70
C GLY A 651 -12.75 -1.57 33.20
N LEU A 652 -12.99 -2.71 32.56
CA LEU A 652 -12.81 -2.92 31.11
C LEU A 652 -14.03 -2.41 30.33
N LYS A 653 -13.82 -1.51 29.37
CA LYS A 653 -14.90 -0.77 28.70
C LYS A 653 -14.96 -0.98 27.19
N ASP A 654 -13.86 -1.34 26.56
CA ASP A 654 -13.73 -1.30 25.09
C ASP A 654 -14.10 -2.61 24.40
N TRP A 655 -14.55 -3.62 25.15
CA TRP A 655 -14.95 -4.92 24.62
C TRP A 655 -16.35 -4.95 23.98
N ARG A 656 -17.22 -3.99 24.34
CA ARG A 656 -18.63 -3.98 23.92
C ARG A 656 -18.83 -3.78 22.40
N PRO A 657 -18.13 -2.88 21.69
CA PRO A 657 -18.39 -2.66 20.25
C PRO A 657 -18.21 -3.91 19.38
N ALA A 658 -17.15 -4.68 19.63
CA ALA A 658 -16.89 -5.93 18.91
C ALA A 658 -17.96 -6.99 19.19
N ALA A 659 -18.33 -7.15 20.47
CA ALA A 659 -19.42 -8.02 20.91
C ALA A 659 -20.78 -7.61 20.33
N GLN A 660 -21.08 -6.31 20.27
CA GLN A 660 -22.30 -5.75 19.67
C GLN A 660 -22.43 -6.10 18.19
N VAL A 661 -21.34 -6.01 17.40
CA VAL A 661 -21.36 -6.37 15.97
C VAL A 661 -21.70 -7.85 15.78
N ARG A 662 -21.14 -8.74 16.61
CA ARG A 662 -21.44 -10.18 16.59
C ARG A 662 -22.89 -10.46 17.01
N ALA A 663 -23.32 -9.90 18.13
CA ALA A 663 -24.68 -10.02 18.64
C ALA A 663 -25.73 -9.50 17.65
N PHE A 664 -25.45 -8.41 16.94
CA PHE A 664 -26.36 -7.86 15.94
C PHE A 664 -26.69 -8.85 14.81
N ARG A 665 -25.71 -9.66 14.37
CA ARG A 665 -25.95 -10.72 13.37
C ARG A 665 -26.87 -11.81 13.91
N TRP A 666 -26.64 -12.22 15.15
CA TRP A 666 -27.46 -13.24 15.81
C TRP A 666 -28.90 -12.75 16.04
N LEU A 667 -29.07 -11.52 16.54
CA LEU A 667 -30.37 -10.86 16.75
C LEU A 667 -31.18 -10.71 15.45
N LYS A 668 -30.51 -10.42 14.33
CA LYS A 668 -31.15 -10.35 13.01
C LYS A 668 -31.75 -11.70 12.58
N LYS A 669 -31.16 -12.81 13.00
CA LYS A 669 -31.61 -14.17 12.66
C LYS A 669 -32.72 -14.68 13.59
N HIS A 670 -32.73 -14.28 14.86
CA HIS A 670 -33.61 -14.84 15.90
C HIS A 670 -34.72 -13.89 16.39
N GLY A 671 -34.79 -12.66 15.85
CA GLY A 671 -35.77 -11.66 16.24
C GLY A 671 -35.40 -10.92 17.53
N ARG A 672 -35.93 -9.70 17.70
CA ARG A 672 -35.56 -8.79 18.81
C ARG A 672 -36.40 -8.98 20.07
N ASP A 673 -37.51 -9.69 19.98
CA ASP A 673 -38.51 -9.77 21.06
C ASP A 673 -38.30 -10.94 22.03
N SER A 674 -37.29 -11.80 21.79
CA SER A 674 -37.03 -12.94 22.68
C SER A 674 -36.41 -12.50 24.01
N PRO A 675 -36.64 -13.23 25.13
CA PRO A 675 -35.97 -12.98 26.40
C PRO A 675 -34.43 -12.98 26.28
N ALA A 676 -33.90 -13.89 25.44
CA ALA A 676 -32.48 -13.96 25.12
C ALA A 676 -31.99 -12.70 24.37
N ALA A 677 -32.77 -12.19 23.42
CA ALA A 677 -32.45 -10.95 22.72
C ALA A 677 -32.40 -9.76 23.69
N ARG A 678 -33.37 -9.64 24.59
CA ARG A 678 -33.37 -8.57 25.62
C ARG A 678 -32.17 -8.65 26.55
N LEU A 679 -31.81 -9.85 27.01
CA LEU A 679 -30.62 -10.08 27.84
C LEU A 679 -29.33 -9.68 27.11
N VAL A 680 -29.18 -10.05 25.84
CA VAL A 680 -28.04 -9.61 24.99
C VAL A 680 -28.02 -8.09 24.85
N GLY A 681 -29.19 -7.48 24.66
CA GLY A 681 -29.31 -6.03 24.56
C GLY A 681 -28.88 -5.30 25.83
N GLU A 682 -29.31 -5.80 26.98
CA GLU A 682 -28.94 -5.28 28.30
C GLU A 682 -27.43 -5.40 28.57
N LEU A 683 -26.88 -6.62 28.43
CA LEU A 683 -25.46 -6.90 28.71
C LEU A 683 -24.49 -6.12 27.81
N LEU A 684 -24.89 -5.86 26.56
CA LEU A 684 -24.08 -5.14 25.58
C LEU A 684 -24.42 -3.66 25.48
N GLY A 685 -25.42 -3.16 26.22
CA GLY A 685 -25.86 -1.76 26.15
C GLY A 685 -26.48 -1.36 24.79
N LEU A 686 -27.13 -2.29 24.10
CA LEU A 686 -27.87 -2.02 22.87
C LEU A 686 -29.28 -1.52 23.19
N LYS A 687 -29.72 -0.46 22.51
CA LYS A 687 -31.14 -0.09 22.46
C LYS A 687 -31.80 -0.91 21.33
N LEU A 688 -32.49 -1.98 21.69
CA LEU A 688 -33.09 -2.94 20.74
C LEU A 688 -34.39 -2.48 20.13
#